data_AF-A0A1H5Q6J0-F1
#
_entry.id   AF-A0A1H5Q6J0-F1
#
_cell.length_a   1.000
_cell.length_b   1.000
_cell.length_c   1.000
_cell.angle_alpha   90.00
_cell.angle_beta   90.00
_cell.angle_gamma   90.00
#
_symmetry.space_group_name_H-M   'P 1'
#
loop_
_entity.id
_entity.type
_entity.pdbx_description
1 polymer ?
#
loop_
_entity_poly.entity_id
_entity_poly.type
_entity_poly.pdbx_seq_one_letter_code
_entity_poly.pdbx_strand_id
1 'polypeptide(L)'
;MDELKALATLSFDWADTPDHVWRDSPYHVDGLHADALAALDTGIRDAVASDGPSPIGLVMRGLKGVGKTHLLGLVRRQVHRARGYFFLDDVTAAEAFWENTAEALRRGLARPDDSGESQLKSFLLRVCLRAQVSAEVTATIRRGRGLTAADVEAFVDGVATLDEMVADECGDTARALVLIASRDRSAKYIGEDFLDGDTELTSEAREWNIYSRPKPSRVLVQEITRLLALTGPVVIAVDQLDTLVARSKQGMLGEGVGDDPLVAQIADGLMGLREVTHKTLTVLACLPSTWEQIKSKAAGTVPDRFRESLMLGRIVDAEVGRALVAKRLGVAYQAMEFTPPHPTWPVAPTAFDEPWEQWTPRELLKRIGAHIDACLRAGQVRELLSFDEKAVVPVAPVRTAVESDRFADLDAEFEKLQAEAEPEKLLAEKTVDKAMPDLLSAALRCWVTEVGDDDMEWSCERQNGRTEVHAWLTRTLDEAADLQEHWAFRVIAARDPRAALSRFRKARSAAGQLQGADNRHLVILRDAWGRGAKTREEVAKFTTAGGRTIPPSPSDVKTFWALQKMLGNGGRELHEWLIDRRPASRSELLSAVLPEKPSGQPSEGTHPPPAEGEITLGTVVGSGEPVRVELSALRKHAAVFAGSGSGKTVLLRRIVEECALLGVSAIVLDPNNDLARLGDPWPAPPDGWGPDDAQLAKRYLAETDVVVWTPGRATGRPLAFQPLPDFAGVLDDSDEFGAAVEVAVATLAPQARLTGSTAKTNIGLAVLRQAVVRHARTGSRSLPDLIELLTDLPEDVSNLNDAPRIAAGLAEVLKAAMVNDPLFAGGGEPVDPGALLTPAEGKRARVSVISFVGLQAEEQRQNFVNQLQMELFAWIKRHPAGDRPLGALFVMDEAQTMASSGSLTASTRSTIVLASQARKYGLGLLFATQAPKGLHNQVVGNAMTQFFGRLNSPAQIAAANELARAKGSPVADISRLERAQFYVAGEAFGFRQVATPLCLSHHPASPLRLEEVLARARDEAE
;
A
#
# COMPACT_ATOMS: atom_id res chain seq x y z
N MET A 1 19.55 16.35 33.68
CA MET A 1 19.47 15.25 32.70
C MET A 1 20.55 15.51 31.66
N ASP A 2 21.31 14.52 31.22
CA ASP A 2 22.32 14.67 30.16
C ASP A 2 21.63 14.97 28.81
N GLU A 3 22.26 15.75 27.92
CA GLU A 3 21.67 16.22 26.66
C GLU A 3 21.31 15.04 25.74
N LEU A 4 22.19 14.03 25.66
CA LEU A 4 21.91 12.78 24.93
C LEU A 4 20.75 12.00 25.53
N LYS A 5 20.62 12.00 26.85
CA LYS A 5 19.51 11.34 27.56
C LYS A 5 18.19 12.06 27.33
N ALA A 6 18.21 13.39 27.23
CA ALA A 6 17.04 14.19 26.86
C ALA A 6 16.62 13.89 25.41
N LEU A 7 17.55 13.86 24.45
CA LEU A 7 17.26 13.50 23.06
C LEU A 7 16.73 12.07 22.90
N ALA A 8 17.27 11.10 23.64
CA ALA A 8 16.83 9.71 23.60
C ALA A 8 15.39 9.52 24.12
N THR A 9 14.91 10.48 24.91
CA THR A 9 13.55 10.47 25.46
C THR A 9 12.55 11.21 24.56
N LEU A 10 13.03 12.00 23.57
CA LEU A 10 12.19 12.68 22.59
C LEU A 10 11.64 11.67 21.57
N SER A 11 10.41 11.24 21.79
CA SER A 11 9.64 10.47 20.80
C SER A 11 8.71 11.43 20.06
N PHE A 12 8.92 11.58 18.75
CA PHE A 12 7.98 12.32 17.90
C PHE A 12 6.89 11.36 17.43
N ASP A 13 5.65 11.65 17.83
CA ASP A 13 4.50 11.13 17.12
C ASP A 13 4.17 12.16 16.02
N TRP A 14 4.39 11.81 14.75
CA TRP A 14 4.13 12.68 13.59
C TRP A 14 2.89 12.24 12.80
N ALA A 15 2.11 11.29 13.31
CA ALA A 15 0.86 10.84 12.73
C ALA A 15 -0.31 11.26 13.62
N ASP A 16 -1.13 12.18 13.13
CA ASP A 16 -2.40 12.44 13.80
C ASP A 16 -3.38 11.32 13.45
N THR A 17 -3.83 10.57 14.47
CA THR A 17 -4.96 9.65 14.32
C THR A 17 -6.27 10.42 14.35
N PRO A 18 -7.38 9.91 13.78
CA PRO A 18 -8.71 10.53 13.88
C PRO A 18 -9.08 10.88 15.32
N ASP A 19 -8.60 10.06 16.25
CA ASP A 19 -8.81 10.18 17.67
C ASP A 19 -8.09 11.37 18.34
N HIS A 20 -7.06 11.95 17.69
CA HIS A 20 -6.38 13.17 18.14
C HIS A 20 -7.26 14.42 18.03
N VAL A 21 -8.31 14.40 17.18
CA VAL A 21 -9.30 15.49 17.06
C VAL A 21 -9.96 15.82 18.41
N TRP A 22 -10.14 14.80 19.26
CA TRP A 22 -10.80 14.90 20.56
C TRP A 22 -9.89 15.39 21.68
N ARG A 23 -8.61 15.59 21.40
CA ARG A 23 -7.65 16.15 22.35
C ARG A 23 -7.24 17.53 21.90
N ASP A 24 -7.12 18.42 22.87
CA ASP A 24 -6.56 19.73 22.62
C ASP A 24 -5.08 19.57 22.29
N SER A 25 -4.71 19.83 21.04
CA SER A 25 -3.32 19.80 20.61
C SER A 25 -2.56 20.90 21.36
N PRO A 26 -1.59 20.56 22.23
CA PRO A 26 -0.77 21.56 22.92
C PRO A 26 0.19 22.27 21.95
N TYR A 27 0.21 21.87 20.68
CA TYR A 27 1.16 22.27 19.65
C TYR A 27 0.58 23.27 18.64
N HIS A 28 -0.65 23.77 18.87
CA HIS A 28 -1.31 24.70 17.95
C HIS A 28 -0.56 26.04 17.83
N VAL A 29 -0.38 26.53 16.60
CA VAL A 29 0.21 27.84 16.31
C VAL A 29 -0.81 28.69 15.56
N ASP A 30 -1.02 29.92 16.03
CA ASP A 30 -1.90 30.89 15.39
C ASP A 30 -1.31 31.30 14.02
N GLY A 31 -2.15 31.38 12.98
CA GLY A 31 -1.75 31.73 11.60
C GLY A 31 -1.68 30.56 10.62
N LEU A 32 -1.67 29.32 11.10
CA LEU A 32 -1.79 28.14 10.24
C LEU A 32 -3.25 27.94 9.78
N HIS A 33 -3.50 27.97 8.48
CA HIS A 33 -4.84 27.78 7.85
C HIS A 33 -5.90 28.82 8.25
N ALA A 34 -5.51 30.10 8.40
CA ALA A 34 -6.40 31.18 8.85
C ALA A 34 -7.68 31.32 8.01
N ASP A 35 -7.55 31.27 6.69
CA ASP A 35 -8.71 31.32 5.77
C ASP A 35 -9.66 30.14 6.00
N ALA A 36 -9.11 28.97 6.38
CA ALA A 36 -9.91 27.78 6.58
C ALA A 36 -10.78 27.87 7.81
N LEU A 37 -10.19 28.35 8.89
CA LEU A 37 -10.87 28.64 10.14
C LEU A 37 -11.96 29.71 9.98
N ALA A 38 -11.74 30.72 9.13
CA ALA A 38 -12.73 31.77 8.87
C ALA A 38 -13.97 31.26 8.11
N ALA A 39 -13.78 30.38 7.12
CA ALA A 39 -14.89 29.76 6.40
C ALA A 39 -15.68 28.79 7.29
N LEU A 40 -14.98 28.03 8.14
CA LEU A 40 -15.58 27.13 9.12
C LEU A 40 -16.41 27.90 10.15
N ASP A 41 -15.90 29.00 10.68
CA ASP A 41 -16.65 29.89 11.58
C ASP A 41 -17.92 30.44 10.91
N THR A 42 -17.83 30.81 9.63
CA THR A 42 -18.99 31.24 8.84
C THR A 42 -20.02 30.12 8.71
N GLY A 43 -19.59 28.89 8.37
CA GLY A 43 -20.49 27.73 8.26
C GLY A 43 -21.16 27.35 9.57
N ILE A 44 -20.44 27.47 10.71
CA ILE A 44 -21.01 27.24 12.04
C ILE A 44 -22.06 28.31 12.36
N ARG A 45 -21.80 29.57 12.03
CA ARG A 45 -22.79 30.66 12.19
C ARG A 45 -24.03 30.43 11.31
N ASP A 46 -23.85 29.97 10.08
CA ASP A 46 -24.96 29.61 9.19
C ASP A 46 -25.80 28.46 9.78
N ALA A 47 -25.15 27.45 10.40
CA ALA A 47 -25.85 26.37 11.10
C ALA A 47 -26.65 26.87 12.30
N VAL A 48 -26.11 27.82 13.07
CA VAL A 48 -26.80 28.45 14.21
C VAL A 48 -28.02 29.23 13.76
N ALA A 49 -27.91 29.96 12.65
CA ALA A 49 -28.97 30.84 12.13
C ALA A 49 -30.03 30.11 11.29
N SER A 50 -29.83 28.84 10.94
CA SER A 50 -30.78 28.08 10.12
C SER A 50 -31.99 27.63 10.95
N ASP A 51 -33.21 27.90 10.47
CA ASP A 51 -34.46 27.41 11.10
C ASP A 51 -35.01 26.13 10.44
N GLY A 52 -34.23 25.48 9.58
CA GLY A 52 -34.66 24.28 8.86
C GLY A 52 -33.52 23.47 8.25
N PRO A 53 -33.18 23.70 6.97
CA PRO A 53 -32.21 22.89 6.25
C PRO A 53 -30.78 23.10 6.75
N SER A 54 -29.98 22.05 6.67
CA SER A 54 -28.55 22.12 6.94
C SER A 54 -27.82 23.05 5.95
N PRO A 55 -26.84 23.85 6.40
CA PRO A 55 -26.06 24.74 5.55
C PRO A 55 -25.29 23.99 4.47
N ILE A 56 -24.67 24.74 3.55
CA ILE A 56 -23.81 24.17 2.51
C ILE A 56 -22.56 23.57 3.18
N GLY A 57 -22.21 22.33 2.82
CA GLY A 57 -21.05 21.65 3.38
C GLY A 57 -19.73 22.31 2.94
N LEU A 58 -18.65 22.05 3.66
CA LEU A 58 -17.32 22.59 3.37
C LEU A 58 -16.35 21.48 2.99
N VAL A 59 -15.56 21.69 1.93
CA VAL A 59 -14.54 20.74 1.49
C VAL A 59 -13.16 21.33 1.68
N MET A 60 -12.43 20.77 2.64
CA MET A 60 -11.04 21.10 2.94
C MET A 60 -10.13 20.16 2.14
N ARG A 61 -9.48 20.71 1.12
CA ARG A 61 -8.55 19.96 0.27
C ARG A 61 -7.14 20.19 0.77
N GLY A 62 -6.38 19.15 1.05
CA GLY A 62 -5.01 19.32 1.53
C GLY A 62 -4.12 18.15 1.17
N LEU A 63 -2.85 18.43 0.84
CA LEU A 63 -1.84 17.38 0.69
C LEU A 63 -1.67 16.61 2.01
N LYS A 64 -1.15 15.39 1.96
CA LYS A 64 -0.89 14.61 3.18
C LYS A 64 0.10 15.36 4.09
N GLY A 65 -0.15 15.36 5.40
CA GLY A 65 0.75 15.98 6.39
C GLY A 65 0.60 17.49 6.60
N VAL A 66 -0.34 18.15 5.92
CA VAL A 66 -0.65 19.60 6.13
C VAL A 66 -1.44 19.90 7.41
N GLY A 67 -1.87 18.88 8.17
CA GLY A 67 -2.59 19.06 9.44
C GLY A 67 -4.11 19.07 9.33
N LYS A 68 -4.70 18.29 8.40
CA LYS A 68 -6.16 18.11 8.25
C LYS A 68 -6.85 17.73 9.58
N THR A 69 -6.33 16.69 10.24
CA THR A 69 -6.84 16.18 11.52
C THR A 69 -6.67 17.19 12.66
N HIS A 70 -5.55 17.93 12.70
CA HIS A 70 -5.36 19.04 13.65
C HIS A 70 -6.38 20.16 13.44
N LEU A 71 -6.68 20.52 12.19
CA LEU A 71 -7.71 21.50 11.86
C LEU A 71 -9.11 21.06 12.32
N LEU A 72 -9.46 19.78 12.15
CA LEU A 72 -10.71 19.23 12.69
C LEU A 72 -10.81 19.37 14.21
N GLY A 73 -9.69 19.24 14.93
CA GLY A 73 -9.62 19.51 16.37
C GLY A 73 -9.94 20.97 16.74
N LEU A 74 -9.61 21.93 15.86
CA LEU A 74 -9.97 23.34 16.03
C LEU A 74 -11.45 23.59 15.71
N VAL A 75 -12.00 22.92 14.69
CA VAL A 75 -13.44 22.97 14.38
C VAL A 75 -14.26 22.52 15.58
N ARG A 76 -13.87 21.42 16.23
CA ARG A 76 -14.51 20.95 17.47
C ARG A 76 -14.58 22.06 18.53
N ARG A 77 -13.47 22.76 18.79
CA ARG A 77 -13.42 23.87 19.76
C ARG A 77 -14.34 25.04 19.36
N GLN A 78 -14.38 25.42 18.09
CA GLN A 78 -15.26 26.49 17.62
C GLN A 78 -16.73 26.13 17.83
N VAL A 79 -17.10 24.90 17.51
CA VAL A 79 -18.46 24.36 17.72
C VAL A 79 -18.85 24.35 19.18
N HIS A 80 -17.98 23.85 20.07
CA HIS A 80 -18.26 23.84 21.51
C HIS A 80 -18.43 25.25 22.08
N ARG A 81 -17.62 26.23 21.63
CA ARG A 81 -17.79 27.65 21.97
C ARG A 81 -19.13 28.20 21.51
N ALA A 82 -19.61 27.78 20.35
CA ALA A 82 -20.95 28.09 19.84
C ALA A 82 -22.07 27.28 20.53
N ARG A 83 -21.77 26.54 21.61
CA ARG A 83 -22.68 25.62 22.30
C ARG A 83 -23.28 24.56 21.35
N GLY A 84 -22.52 24.12 20.36
CA GLY A 84 -22.88 23.05 19.45
C GLY A 84 -22.33 21.68 19.84
N TYR A 85 -22.46 20.73 18.92
CA TYR A 85 -22.02 19.34 19.04
C TYR A 85 -21.13 18.96 17.86
N PHE A 86 -20.00 18.32 18.15
CA PHE A 86 -19.06 17.88 17.14
C PHE A 86 -19.07 16.36 17.03
N PHE A 87 -18.93 15.84 15.81
CA PHE A 87 -18.84 14.41 15.50
C PHE A 87 -17.80 14.19 14.41
N LEU A 88 -17.07 13.09 14.51
CA LEU A 88 -16.07 12.66 13.54
C LEU A 88 -16.46 11.30 12.98
N ASP A 89 -16.68 11.25 11.67
CA ASP A 89 -17.05 10.06 10.92
C ASP A 89 -15.83 9.52 10.15
N ASP A 90 -15.38 8.34 10.57
CA ASP A 90 -14.32 7.58 9.91
C ASP A 90 -14.99 6.55 8.99
N VAL A 91 -15.22 6.93 7.74
CA VAL A 91 -15.86 6.02 6.77
C VAL A 91 -14.87 4.90 6.43
N THR A 92 -15.18 3.68 6.86
CA THR A 92 -14.30 2.49 6.68
C THR A 92 -14.77 1.54 5.59
N ALA A 93 -16.02 1.66 5.16
CA ALA A 93 -16.62 0.93 4.03
C ALA A 93 -17.79 1.75 3.46
N ALA A 94 -17.95 1.77 2.13
CA ALA A 94 -18.98 2.57 1.47
C ALA A 94 -20.41 2.02 1.65
N GLU A 95 -20.56 0.69 1.60
CA GLU A 95 -21.85 0.01 1.78
C GLU A 95 -22.45 0.23 3.18
N ALA A 96 -21.61 0.55 4.17
CA ALA A 96 -21.97 0.76 5.57
C ALA A 96 -21.98 2.26 5.99
N PHE A 97 -22.08 3.20 5.03
CA PHE A 97 -21.99 4.65 5.32
C PHE A 97 -22.88 5.09 6.51
N TRP A 98 -24.17 4.75 6.48
CA TRP A 98 -25.11 5.16 7.53
C TRP A 98 -24.87 4.47 8.88
N GLU A 99 -24.35 3.24 8.88
CA GLU A 99 -23.96 2.53 10.10
C GLU A 99 -22.73 3.19 10.74
N ASN A 100 -21.74 3.58 9.91
CA ASN A 100 -20.56 4.32 10.35
C ASN A 100 -20.95 5.68 10.95
N THR A 101 -21.81 6.44 10.26
CA THR A 101 -22.29 7.73 10.77
C THR A 101 -23.08 7.57 12.08
N ALA A 102 -23.96 6.57 12.17
CA ALA A 102 -24.72 6.31 13.41
C ALA A 102 -23.79 5.96 14.58
N GLU A 103 -22.80 5.11 14.35
CA GLU A 103 -21.78 4.77 15.34
C GLU A 103 -20.91 5.98 15.74
N ALA A 104 -20.54 6.82 14.77
CA ALA A 104 -19.80 8.06 15.00
C ALA A 104 -20.58 9.02 15.91
N LEU A 105 -21.89 9.16 15.71
CA LEU A 105 -22.77 9.93 16.58
C LEU A 105 -22.82 9.35 18.00
N ARG A 106 -23.04 8.03 18.14
CA ARG A 106 -23.07 7.35 19.45
C ARG A 106 -21.76 7.56 20.24
N ARG A 107 -20.62 7.35 19.58
CA ARG A 107 -19.30 7.58 20.18
C ARG A 107 -19.09 9.04 20.54
N GLY A 108 -19.43 9.96 19.65
CA GLY A 108 -19.28 11.39 19.86
C GLY A 108 -20.12 11.90 21.03
N LEU A 109 -21.32 11.36 21.24
CA LEU A 109 -22.18 11.71 22.39
C LEU A 109 -21.53 11.39 23.74
N ALA A 110 -20.70 10.35 23.81
CA ALA A 110 -19.96 9.98 25.01
C ALA A 110 -18.68 10.83 25.22
N ARG A 111 -18.21 11.57 24.20
CA ARG A 111 -17.00 12.40 24.30
C ARG A 111 -17.25 13.63 25.18
N PRO A 112 -16.24 14.07 25.94
CA PRO A 112 -16.35 15.29 26.73
C PRO A 112 -16.39 16.53 25.82
N ASP A 113 -17.22 17.50 26.19
CA ASP A 113 -17.17 18.86 25.65
C ASP A 113 -16.20 19.74 26.46
N ASP A 114 -16.13 21.03 26.14
CA ASP A 114 -15.22 21.99 26.82
C ASP A 114 -15.51 22.17 28.32
N SER A 115 -16.69 21.73 28.81
CA SER A 115 -17.04 21.73 30.24
C SER A 115 -16.51 20.51 31.01
N GLY A 116 -15.96 19.52 30.31
CA GLY A 116 -15.51 18.25 30.88
C GLY A 116 -16.64 17.23 31.13
N GLU A 117 -17.90 17.60 30.89
CA GLU A 117 -19.04 16.67 30.83
C GLU A 117 -19.21 16.12 29.40
N SER A 118 -19.89 14.99 29.25
CA SER A 118 -20.15 14.44 27.91
C SER A 118 -21.10 15.31 27.10
N GLN A 119 -20.93 15.35 25.78
CA GLN A 119 -21.83 16.05 24.85
C GLN A 119 -23.30 15.65 25.08
N LEU A 120 -23.56 14.37 25.36
CA LEU A 120 -24.88 13.86 25.72
C LEU A 120 -25.45 14.52 26.98
N LYS A 121 -24.68 14.61 28.06
CA LYS A 121 -25.16 15.25 29.30
C LYS A 121 -25.39 16.74 29.10
N SER A 122 -24.54 17.41 28.33
CA SER A 122 -24.73 18.80 27.95
C SER A 122 -25.99 19.00 27.14
N PHE A 123 -26.31 18.08 26.23
CA PHE A 123 -27.60 18.05 25.54
C PHE A 123 -28.78 17.89 26.50
N LEU A 124 -28.79 16.82 27.32
CA LEU A 124 -29.88 16.56 28.25
C LEU A 124 -30.14 17.75 29.19
N LEU A 125 -29.06 18.34 29.72
CA LEU A 125 -29.14 19.51 30.60
C LEU A 125 -29.69 20.74 29.87
N ARG A 126 -29.28 20.98 28.61
CA ARG A 126 -29.78 22.13 27.83
C ARG A 126 -31.26 21.99 27.48
N VAL A 127 -31.74 20.79 27.18
CA VAL A 127 -33.18 20.53 26.99
C VAL A 127 -33.93 20.82 28.29
N CYS A 128 -33.52 20.23 29.41
CA CYS A 128 -34.15 20.47 30.72
C CYS A 128 -34.22 21.96 31.07
N LEU A 129 -33.13 22.70 30.85
CA LEU A 129 -33.07 24.14 31.15
C LEU A 129 -33.94 24.99 30.22
N ARG A 130 -33.97 24.69 28.91
CA ARG A 130 -34.78 25.45 27.94
C ARG A 130 -36.27 25.16 28.09
N ALA A 131 -36.63 23.92 28.37
CA ALA A 131 -38.00 23.47 28.55
C ALA A 131 -38.52 23.69 29.99
N GLN A 132 -37.70 24.21 30.90
CA GLN A 132 -38.03 24.45 32.31
C GLN A 132 -38.50 23.17 33.05
N VAL A 133 -37.91 22.02 32.73
CA VAL A 133 -38.12 20.77 33.46
C VAL A 133 -37.75 20.97 34.94
N SER A 134 -38.46 20.32 35.85
CA SER A 134 -38.27 20.52 37.29
C SER A 134 -36.81 20.33 37.72
N ALA A 135 -36.37 21.12 38.72
CA ALA A 135 -34.98 21.08 39.20
C ALA A 135 -34.61 19.72 39.80
N GLU A 136 -35.58 19.00 40.35
CA GLU A 136 -35.41 17.65 40.90
C GLU A 136 -35.13 16.62 39.78
N VAL A 137 -35.98 16.58 38.75
CA VAL A 137 -35.80 15.68 37.58
C VAL A 137 -34.49 16.01 36.85
N THR A 138 -34.21 17.30 36.65
CA THR A 138 -32.96 17.76 36.02
C THR A 138 -31.72 17.30 36.80
N ALA A 139 -31.77 17.34 38.13
CA ALA A 139 -30.68 16.85 38.98
C ALA A 139 -30.53 15.32 38.89
N THR A 140 -31.64 14.57 38.83
CA THR A 140 -31.65 13.11 38.67
C THR A 140 -31.04 12.69 37.33
N ILE A 141 -31.47 13.29 36.22
CA ILE A 141 -30.93 13.05 34.87
C ILE A 141 -29.43 13.38 34.82
N ARG A 142 -29.02 14.52 35.37
CA ARG A 142 -27.60 14.92 35.39
C ARG A 142 -26.73 13.96 36.21
N ARG A 143 -27.23 13.50 37.37
CA ARG A 143 -26.51 12.54 38.24
C ARG A 143 -26.45 11.15 37.63
N GLY A 144 -27.46 10.79 36.82
CA GLY A 144 -27.61 9.47 36.20
C GLY A 144 -27.79 8.35 37.23
N ARG A 145 -28.32 8.62 38.43
CA ARG A 145 -28.60 7.59 39.45
C ARG A 145 -30.01 7.76 39.96
N GLY A 146 -30.69 6.64 40.19
CA GLY A 146 -32.07 6.63 40.67
C GLY A 146 -33.07 7.14 39.64
N LEU A 147 -32.75 6.95 38.35
CA LEU A 147 -33.62 7.34 37.24
C LEU A 147 -34.90 6.49 37.27
N THR A 148 -36.06 7.10 37.07
CA THR A 148 -37.36 6.42 36.96
C THR A 148 -37.99 6.67 35.59
N ALA A 149 -38.96 5.84 35.20
CA ALA A 149 -39.69 6.05 33.94
C ALA A 149 -40.38 7.43 33.90
N ALA A 150 -40.86 7.93 35.05
CA ALA A 150 -41.45 9.27 35.15
C ALA A 150 -40.43 10.39 34.90
N ASP A 151 -39.17 10.23 35.32
CA ASP A 151 -38.10 11.20 35.02
C ASP A 151 -37.80 11.24 33.51
N VAL A 152 -37.86 10.08 32.85
CA VAL A 152 -37.65 9.96 31.41
C VAL A 152 -38.81 10.59 30.64
N GLU A 153 -40.06 10.34 31.03
CA GLU A 153 -41.22 11.01 30.39
C GLU A 153 -41.20 12.52 30.61
N ALA A 154 -40.85 13.00 31.81
CA ALA A 154 -40.70 14.43 32.05
C ALA A 154 -39.63 15.09 31.17
N PHE A 155 -38.61 14.33 30.74
CA PHE A 155 -37.66 14.79 29.73
C PHE A 155 -38.29 14.85 28.33
N VAL A 156 -39.03 13.81 27.92
CA VAL A 156 -39.74 13.75 26.63
C VAL A 156 -40.80 14.86 26.52
N ASP A 157 -41.56 15.14 27.58
CA ASP A 157 -42.47 16.27 27.67
C ASP A 157 -41.74 17.62 27.53
N GLY A 158 -40.51 17.69 28.07
CA GLY A 158 -39.61 18.81 27.87
C GLY A 158 -39.22 18.99 26.41
N VAL A 159 -38.96 17.90 25.68
CA VAL A 159 -38.74 17.94 24.22
C VAL A 159 -40.00 18.43 23.51
N ALA A 160 -41.19 17.94 23.88
CA ALA A 160 -42.47 18.36 23.28
C ALA A 160 -42.75 19.86 23.49
N THR A 161 -42.31 20.42 24.63
CA THR A 161 -42.40 21.86 24.90
C THR A 161 -41.52 22.69 23.97
N LEU A 162 -40.39 22.15 23.52
CA LEU A 162 -39.49 22.82 22.58
C LEU A 162 -39.95 22.65 21.13
N ASP A 163 -40.37 21.43 20.77
CA ASP A 163 -40.88 21.08 19.45
C ASP A 163 -41.73 19.79 19.54
N GLU A 164 -43.04 19.94 19.40
CA GLU A 164 -44.04 18.87 19.50
C GLU A 164 -43.83 17.77 18.45
N MET A 165 -43.51 18.17 17.21
CA MET A 165 -43.30 17.24 16.10
C MET A 165 -42.03 16.40 16.31
N VAL A 166 -40.95 17.00 16.84
CA VAL A 166 -39.73 16.27 17.18
C VAL A 166 -39.97 15.28 18.31
N ALA A 167 -40.80 15.62 19.31
CA ALA A 167 -41.13 14.70 20.40
C ALA A 167 -41.93 13.47 19.92
N ASP A 168 -42.90 13.68 19.02
CA ASP A 168 -43.71 12.60 18.44
C ASP A 168 -42.86 11.64 17.59
N GLU A 169 -41.98 12.18 16.73
CA GLU A 169 -41.19 11.38 15.81
C GLU A 169 -39.97 10.73 16.48
N CYS A 170 -39.33 11.44 17.42
CA CYS A 170 -38.05 11.05 18.03
C CYS A 170 -38.18 10.56 19.49
N GLY A 171 -39.39 10.40 20.04
CA GLY A 171 -39.63 10.13 21.45
C GLY A 171 -38.86 8.94 22.00
N ASP A 172 -38.92 7.77 21.34
CA ASP A 172 -38.18 6.57 21.79
C ASP A 172 -36.66 6.75 21.72
N THR A 173 -36.16 7.50 20.74
CA THR A 173 -34.74 7.85 20.63
C THR A 173 -34.34 8.81 21.75
N ALA A 174 -35.19 9.77 22.12
CA ALA A 174 -34.97 10.65 23.27
C ALA A 174 -34.92 9.85 24.59
N ARG A 175 -35.82 8.88 24.78
CA ARG A 175 -35.79 7.96 25.94
C ARG A 175 -34.48 7.19 25.99
N ALA A 176 -34.07 6.57 24.88
CA ALA A 176 -32.83 5.82 24.79
C ALA A 176 -31.59 6.68 25.12
N LEU A 177 -31.55 7.94 24.68
CA LEU A 177 -30.47 8.87 25.00
C LEU A 177 -30.38 9.20 26.50
N VAL A 178 -31.53 9.36 27.20
CA VAL A 178 -31.55 9.54 28.66
C VAL A 178 -31.03 8.29 29.36
N LEU A 179 -31.42 7.10 28.89
CA LEU A 179 -31.01 5.82 29.46
C LEU A 179 -29.50 5.57 29.33
N ILE A 180 -28.89 5.91 28.19
CA ILE A 180 -27.43 5.78 27.97
C ILE A 180 -26.62 6.67 28.93
N ALA A 181 -27.17 7.81 29.34
CA ALA A 181 -26.55 8.71 30.32
C ALA A 181 -26.64 8.17 31.76
N SER A 182 -27.42 7.11 32.01
CA SER A 182 -27.54 6.48 33.32
C SER A 182 -26.25 5.80 33.77
N ARG A 183 -26.01 5.84 35.08
CA ARG A 183 -24.97 5.06 35.77
C ARG A 183 -25.48 3.68 36.18
N ASP A 184 -26.79 3.44 36.11
CA ASP A 184 -27.34 2.10 36.25
C ASP A 184 -27.07 1.31 34.97
N ARG A 185 -26.47 0.13 35.13
CA ARG A 185 -26.03 -0.70 34.01
C ARG A 185 -27.21 -1.26 33.24
N SER A 186 -28.30 -1.64 33.90
CA SER A 186 -29.50 -2.21 33.23
C SER A 186 -30.13 -1.19 32.30
N ALA A 187 -30.47 0.00 32.82
CA ALA A 187 -31.02 1.10 32.06
C ALA A 187 -30.10 1.50 30.89
N LYS A 188 -28.80 1.61 31.15
CA LYS A 188 -27.82 1.95 30.12
C LYS A 188 -27.78 0.92 28.99
N TYR A 189 -27.80 -0.39 29.29
CA TYR A 189 -27.81 -1.43 28.27
C TYR A 189 -29.06 -1.38 27.39
N ILE A 190 -30.22 -1.06 27.96
CA ILE A 190 -31.47 -0.91 27.20
C ILE A 190 -31.35 0.22 26.17
N GLY A 191 -30.78 1.36 26.57
CA GLY A 191 -30.54 2.47 25.66
C GLY A 191 -29.49 2.14 24.57
N GLU A 192 -28.39 1.48 24.94
CA GLU A 192 -27.36 1.02 23.99
C GLU A 192 -27.94 0.03 22.96
N ASP A 193 -28.68 -0.99 23.43
CA ASP A 193 -29.29 -2.02 22.56
C ASP A 193 -30.33 -1.42 21.60
N PHE A 194 -31.07 -0.37 22.00
CA PHE A 194 -32.00 0.35 21.11
C PHE A 194 -31.27 1.12 20.02
N LEU A 195 -30.22 1.87 20.38
CA LEU A 195 -29.45 2.65 19.40
C LEU A 195 -28.55 1.78 18.52
N ASP A 196 -28.18 0.56 18.93
CA ASP A 196 -27.35 -0.36 18.14
C ASP A 196 -28.10 -1.02 16.97
N GLY A 197 -29.44 -1.03 16.97
CA GLY A 197 -30.23 -1.49 15.82
C GLY A 197 -30.39 -3.02 15.71
N ASP A 198 -29.71 -3.81 16.54
CA ASP A 198 -29.38 -5.22 16.27
C ASP A 198 -30.05 -6.23 17.22
N THR A 199 -31.01 -5.81 18.05
CA THR A 199 -31.61 -6.66 19.11
C THR A 199 -33.14 -6.60 19.15
N GLU A 200 -33.81 -7.76 19.31
CA GLU A 200 -35.25 -7.80 19.62
C GLU A 200 -35.54 -7.02 20.93
N LEU A 201 -36.65 -6.28 20.96
CA LEU A 201 -37.10 -5.57 22.17
C LEU A 201 -37.17 -6.54 23.35
N THR A 202 -36.36 -6.29 24.38
CA THR A 202 -36.51 -6.95 25.67
C THR A 202 -37.78 -6.47 26.37
N SER A 203 -38.41 -7.33 27.18
CA SER A 203 -39.56 -6.93 28.01
C SER A 203 -39.25 -5.75 28.94
N GLU A 204 -37.98 -5.62 29.31
CA GLU A 204 -37.41 -4.56 30.15
C GLU A 204 -37.43 -3.18 29.44
N ALA A 205 -37.33 -3.12 28.11
CA ALA A 205 -37.42 -1.86 27.36
C ALA A 205 -38.82 -1.22 27.44
N ARG A 206 -39.87 -2.05 27.56
CA ARG A 206 -41.26 -1.58 27.71
C ARG A 206 -41.52 -0.93 29.07
N GLU A 207 -40.73 -1.27 30.09
CA GLU A 207 -40.81 -0.62 31.41
C GLU A 207 -40.36 0.85 31.34
N TRP A 208 -39.59 1.20 30.31
CA TRP A 208 -39.14 2.55 30.00
C TRP A 208 -39.93 3.20 28.85
N ASN A 209 -41.11 2.67 28.51
CA ASN A 209 -41.98 3.16 27.43
C ASN A 209 -41.34 3.21 26.03
N ILE A 210 -40.37 2.34 25.76
CA ILE A 210 -39.82 2.16 24.40
C ILE A 210 -40.61 1.06 23.71
N TYR A 211 -41.32 1.42 22.63
CA TYR A 211 -42.22 0.51 21.91
C TYR A 211 -41.80 0.26 20.46
N SER A 212 -41.05 1.17 19.86
CA SER A 212 -40.58 1.04 18.49
C SER A 212 -39.51 -0.04 18.36
N ARG A 213 -39.60 -0.81 17.26
CA ARG A 213 -38.52 -1.73 16.86
C ARG A 213 -37.24 -0.92 16.62
N PRO A 214 -36.05 -1.53 16.81
CA PRO A 214 -34.79 -0.87 16.49
C PRO A 214 -34.84 -0.27 15.08
N LYS A 215 -34.49 1.01 14.99
CA LYS A 215 -34.65 1.81 13.77
C LYS A 215 -33.43 1.64 12.86
N PRO A 216 -33.58 1.71 11.52
CA PRO A 216 -32.44 1.71 10.61
C PRO A 216 -31.47 2.84 10.91
N SER A 217 -30.17 2.63 10.71
CA SER A 217 -29.10 3.58 11.05
C SER A 217 -29.30 4.98 10.47
N ARG A 218 -29.82 5.08 9.24
CA ARG A 218 -30.18 6.35 8.60
C ARG A 218 -31.23 7.15 9.39
N VAL A 219 -32.23 6.46 9.93
CA VAL A 219 -33.30 7.07 10.75
C VAL A 219 -32.73 7.50 12.10
N LEU A 220 -31.84 6.70 12.71
CA LEU A 220 -31.17 7.08 13.95
C LEU A 220 -30.30 8.33 13.78
N VAL A 221 -29.56 8.46 12.67
CA VAL A 221 -28.80 9.68 12.34
C VAL A 221 -29.72 10.89 12.23
N GLN A 222 -30.88 10.74 11.57
CA GLN A 222 -31.89 11.79 11.48
C GLN A 222 -32.39 12.25 12.84
N GLU A 223 -32.86 11.32 13.67
CA GLU A 223 -33.51 11.63 14.95
C GLU A 223 -32.52 12.18 15.96
N ILE A 224 -31.31 11.61 16.06
CA ILE A 224 -30.26 12.12 16.95
C ILE A 224 -29.89 13.55 16.57
N THR A 225 -29.65 13.84 15.28
CA THR A 225 -29.26 15.19 14.86
C THR A 225 -30.39 16.20 15.00
N ARG A 226 -31.66 15.80 14.78
CA ARG A 226 -32.84 16.66 15.05
C ARG A 226 -33.01 16.98 16.52
N LEU A 227 -32.85 16.00 17.40
CA LEU A 227 -32.88 16.23 18.85
C LEU A 227 -31.78 17.20 19.28
N LEU A 228 -30.54 17.01 18.82
CA LEU A 228 -29.42 17.91 19.13
C LEU A 228 -29.63 19.33 18.57
N ALA A 229 -30.26 19.47 17.41
CA ALA A 229 -30.55 20.76 16.78
C ALA A 229 -31.49 21.65 17.62
N LEU A 230 -32.25 21.08 18.56
CA LEU A 230 -33.09 21.84 19.50
C LEU A 230 -32.26 22.72 20.45
N THR A 231 -31.01 22.34 20.71
CA THR A 231 -30.16 22.99 21.72
C THR A 231 -28.93 23.68 21.15
N GLY A 232 -28.46 23.31 19.95
CA GLY A 232 -27.31 23.94 19.31
C GLY A 232 -27.01 23.41 17.90
N PRO A 233 -26.03 24.00 17.19
CA PRO A 233 -25.62 23.51 15.87
C PRO A 233 -24.88 22.19 15.99
N VAL A 234 -24.92 21.38 14.93
CA VAL A 234 -24.19 20.12 14.82
C VAL A 234 -23.12 20.25 13.74
N VAL A 235 -21.94 19.67 13.97
CA VAL A 235 -20.90 19.51 12.94
C VAL A 235 -20.53 18.05 12.82
N ILE A 236 -20.61 17.53 11.60
CA ILE A 236 -20.15 16.19 11.24
C ILE A 236 -18.96 16.36 10.32
N ALA A 237 -17.78 16.06 10.84
CA ALA A 237 -16.54 16.00 10.08
C ALA A 237 -16.35 14.59 9.51
N VAL A 238 -16.09 14.49 8.21
CA VAL A 238 -15.77 13.23 7.53
C VAL A 238 -14.30 13.25 7.14
N ASP A 239 -13.53 12.29 7.65
CA ASP A 239 -12.10 12.10 7.37
C ASP A 239 -11.87 10.72 6.73
N GLN A 240 -10.64 10.44 6.27
CA GLN A 240 -10.21 9.14 5.71
C GLN A 240 -10.90 8.64 4.43
N LEU A 241 -11.68 9.50 3.73
CA LEU A 241 -12.24 9.18 2.41
C LEU A 241 -11.16 8.82 1.37
N ASP A 242 -9.96 9.36 1.55
CA ASP A 242 -8.80 9.14 0.69
C ASP A 242 -8.42 7.66 0.59
N THR A 243 -8.39 6.95 1.72
CA THR A 243 -8.04 5.52 1.78
C THR A 243 -9.09 4.65 1.07
N LEU A 244 -10.37 5.00 1.17
CA LEU A 244 -11.45 4.27 0.50
C LEU A 244 -11.41 4.43 -1.03
N VAL A 245 -11.21 5.66 -1.49
CA VAL A 245 -11.14 5.96 -2.92
C VAL A 245 -9.87 5.38 -3.55
N ALA A 246 -8.75 5.32 -2.81
CA ALA A 246 -7.53 4.64 -3.27
C ALA A 246 -7.74 3.13 -3.45
N ARG A 247 -8.58 2.49 -2.62
CA ARG A 247 -8.86 1.05 -2.67
C ARG A 247 -9.76 0.64 -3.83
N SER A 248 -10.75 1.46 -4.22
CA SER A 248 -11.57 1.14 -5.41
C SER A 248 -10.69 0.97 -6.65
N LYS A 249 -9.55 1.67 -6.73
CA LYS A 249 -8.56 1.52 -7.80
C LYS A 249 -7.78 0.20 -7.76
N GLN A 250 -7.58 -0.42 -6.58
CA GLN A 250 -6.89 -1.72 -6.47
C GLN A 250 -7.81 -2.92 -6.73
N GLY A 251 -9.12 -2.77 -6.49
CA GLY A 251 -10.13 -3.79 -6.85
C GLY A 251 -10.37 -3.96 -8.36
N MET A 252 -10.01 -2.98 -9.18
CA MET A 252 -10.17 -2.95 -10.65
C MET A 252 -9.21 -3.88 -11.44
N LEU A 253 -8.51 -4.80 -10.77
CA LEU A 253 -7.68 -5.82 -11.44
C LEU A 253 -8.45 -7.13 -11.73
N GLY A 254 -9.77 -7.14 -11.51
CA GLY A 254 -10.69 -8.18 -11.98
C GLY A 254 -12.03 -7.58 -12.41
N GLU A 255 -12.41 -7.80 -13.66
CA GLU A 255 -13.73 -7.53 -14.30
C GLU A 255 -14.15 -6.07 -14.59
N GLY A 256 -14.44 -5.81 -15.87
CA GLY A 256 -15.50 -4.90 -16.35
C GLY A 256 -15.31 -3.37 -16.21
N VAL A 257 -15.35 -2.66 -17.34
CA VAL A 257 -15.68 -1.22 -17.36
C VAL A 257 -17.18 -1.08 -17.06
N GLY A 258 -17.51 -0.85 -15.79
CA GLY A 258 -18.84 -0.46 -15.31
C GLY A 258 -18.69 0.52 -14.14
N ASP A 259 -19.61 1.47 -13.99
CA ASP A 259 -19.60 2.53 -12.98
C ASP A 259 -19.09 2.07 -11.61
N ASP A 260 -18.11 2.78 -11.04
CA ASP A 260 -17.55 2.52 -9.71
C ASP A 260 -18.64 2.69 -8.63
N PRO A 261 -19.27 1.60 -8.16
CA PRO A 261 -20.45 1.69 -7.32
C PRO A 261 -20.09 2.21 -5.92
N LEU A 262 -18.82 2.05 -5.51
CA LEU A 262 -18.32 2.43 -4.19
C LEU A 262 -18.22 3.97 -4.05
N VAL A 263 -17.65 4.65 -5.05
CA VAL A 263 -17.55 6.12 -5.04
C VAL A 263 -18.93 6.77 -5.23
N ALA A 264 -19.81 6.15 -6.03
CA ALA A 264 -21.19 6.59 -6.17
C ALA A 264 -21.96 6.48 -4.85
N GLN A 265 -21.83 5.36 -4.13
CA GLN A 265 -22.45 5.16 -2.81
C GLN A 265 -21.96 6.17 -1.75
N ILE A 266 -20.66 6.50 -1.75
CA ILE A 266 -20.11 7.54 -0.86
C ILE A 266 -20.71 8.90 -1.22
N ALA A 267 -20.76 9.25 -2.51
CA ALA A 267 -21.37 10.49 -2.96
C ALA A 267 -22.85 10.58 -2.56
N ASP A 268 -23.62 9.49 -2.74
CA ASP A 268 -25.02 9.40 -2.34
C ASP A 268 -25.20 9.52 -0.82
N GLY A 269 -24.32 8.89 -0.02
CA GLY A 269 -24.31 9.01 1.44
C GLY A 269 -24.08 10.46 1.90
N LEU A 270 -23.08 11.14 1.32
CA LEU A 270 -22.78 12.54 1.58
C LEU A 270 -23.92 13.48 1.16
N MET A 271 -24.57 13.19 0.02
CA MET A 271 -25.77 13.92 -0.42
C MET A 271 -26.93 13.74 0.57
N GLY A 272 -27.16 12.50 1.00
CA GLY A 272 -28.20 12.16 1.96
C GLY A 272 -27.97 12.79 3.32
N LEU A 273 -26.72 12.94 3.78
CA LEU A 273 -26.41 13.51 5.09
C LEU A 273 -26.96 14.93 5.23
N ARG A 274 -26.81 15.79 4.22
CA ARG A 274 -27.37 17.15 4.24
C ARG A 274 -28.90 17.17 4.23
N GLU A 275 -29.53 16.21 3.55
CA GLU A 275 -31.00 16.14 3.43
C GLU A 275 -31.68 15.63 4.69
N VAL A 276 -31.00 14.72 5.40
CA VAL A 276 -31.55 14.02 6.56
C VAL A 276 -31.26 14.78 7.86
N THR A 277 -30.16 15.54 7.93
CA THR A 277 -29.75 16.22 9.16
C THR A 277 -30.26 17.67 9.24
N HIS A 278 -30.42 18.19 10.46
CA HIS A 278 -30.89 19.55 10.73
C HIS A 278 -29.83 20.39 11.45
N LYS A 279 -29.73 21.69 11.11
CA LYS A 279 -28.72 22.61 11.67
C LYS A 279 -27.30 22.01 11.68
N THR A 280 -26.98 21.20 10.66
CA THR A 280 -25.76 20.39 10.63
C THR A 280 -24.81 20.86 9.54
N LEU A 281 -23.61 21.28 9.90
CA LEU A 281 -22.54 21.56 8.93
C LEU A 281 -21.72 20.29 8.70
N THR A 282 -21.70 19.81 7.46
CA THR A 282 -20.81 18.72 7.03
C THR A 282 -19.46 19.29 6.59
N VAL A 283 -18.37 18.79 7.16
CA VAL A 283 -17.00 19.19 6.83
C VAL A 283 -16.25 17.99 6.27
N LEU A 284 -15.81 18.05 5.02
CA LEU A 284 -15.04 16.99 4.36
C LEU A 284 -13.55 17.33 4.36
N ALA A 285 -12.71 16.46 4.90
CA ALA A 285 -11.26 16.54 4.79
C ALA A 285 -10.75 15.47 3.82
N CYS A 286 -10.18 15.88 2.68
CA CYS A 286 -9.71 14.92 1.67
C CYS A 286 -8.54 15.45 0.83
N LEU A 287 -7.92 14.60 0.02
CA LEU A 287 -6.96 14.95 -1.01
C LEU A 287 -7.69 15.60 -2.20
N PRO A 288 -7.03 16.51 -2.95
CA PRO A 288 -7.62 17.11 -4.15
C PRO A 288 -8.11 16.08 -5.18
N SER A 289 -7.32 15.01 -5.38
CA SER A 289 -7.65 13.92 -6.32
C SER A 289 -8.87 13.10 -5.89
N THR A 290 -9.10 12.94 -4.58
CA THR A 290 -10.28 12.27 -4.02
C THR A 290 -11.53 13.10 -4.29
N TRP A 291 -11.46 14.42 -4.07
CA TRP A 291 -12.59 15.31 -4.34
C TRP A 291 -12.98 15.34 -5.83
N GLU A 292 -12.00 15.40 -6.75
CA GLU A 292 -12.30 15.36 -8.19
C GLU A 292 -12.99 14.07 -8.63
N GLN A 293 -12.67 12.95 -7.99
CA GLN A 293 -13.32 11.67 -8.27
C GLN A 293 -14.77 11.65 -7.76
N ILE A 294 -15.03 12.16 -6.56
CA ILE A 294 -16.39 12.30 -6.02
C ILE A 294 -17.20 13.23 -6.94
N LYS A 295 -16.60 14.34 -7.37
CA LYS A 295 -17.25 15.34 -8.23
C LYS A 295 -17.59 14.82 -9.63
N SER A 296 -16.69 14.05 -10.24
CA SER A 296 -16.88 13.51 -11.60
C SER A 296 -17.90 12.37 -11.66
N LYS A 297 -18.10 11.64 -10.56
CA LYS A 297 -19.01 10.48 -10.50
C LYS A 297 -20.36 10.77 -9.85
N ALA A 298 -20.48 11.86 -9.10
CA ALA A 298 -21.76 12.27 -8.54
C ALA A 298 -22.72 12.77 -9.62
N ALA A 299 -24.02 12.46 -9.47
CA ALA A 299 -25.08 12.92 -10.36
C ALA A 299 -25.28 14.45 -10.27
N GLY A 300 -24.42 15.22 -10.94
CA GLY A 300 -24.58 16.64 -11.30
C GLY A 300 -24.75 17.69 -10.19
N THR A 301 -25.03 17.33 -8.93
CA THR A 301 -25.55 18.26 -7.90
C THR A 301 -24.71 18.35 -6.61
N VAL A 302 -23.66 17.54 -6.47
CA VAL A 302 -22.71 17.61 -5.33
C VAL A 302 -21.94 18.95 -5.25
N PRO A 303 -21.45 19.52 -6.38
CA PRO A 303 -20.75 20.82 -6.34
C PRO A 303 -21.62 21.98 -5.84
N ASP A 304 -22.94 21.89 -5.99
CA ASP A 304 -23.87 22.94 -5.56
C ASP A 304 -24.17 22.88 -4.05
N ARG A 305 -23.90 21.73 -3.42
CA ARG A 305 -24.18 21.47 -1.99
C ARG A 305 -22.94 21.45 -1.11
N PHE A 306 -21.76 21.60 -1.71
CA PHE A 306 -20.48 21.71 -1.03
C PHE A 306 -19.69 22.90 -1.59
N ARG A 307 -19.31 23.85 -0.72
CA ARG A 307 -18.41 24.93 -1.09
C ARG A 307 -16.98 24.38 -1.15
N GLU A 308 -16.40 24.45 -2.34
CA GLU A 308 -14.97 24.28 -2.54
C GLU A 308 -14.27 25.49 -1.97
N SER A 309 -13.84 25.39 -0.73
CA SER A 309 -13.08 26.44 -0.10
C SER A 309 -12.01 25.76 0.70
N LEU A 310 -10.77 26.05 0.28
CA LEU A 310 -9.54 25.98 1.07
C LEU A 310 -8.63 24.82 0.70
N MET A 311 -7.56 25.18 -0.01
CA MET A 311 -6.40 24.34 -0.20
C MET A 311 -5.50 24.54 1.02
N LEU A 312 -5.42 23.54 1.89
CA LEU A 312 -4.50 23.54 3.03
C LEU A 312 -3.08 23.46 2.47
N GLY A 313 -2.34 24.56 2.64
CA GLY A 313 -1.02 24.77 2.07
C GLY A 313 0.12 24.29 2.96
N ARG A 314 1.33 24.35 2.39
CA ARG A 314 2.59 24.19 3.14
C ARG A 314 2.83 25.41 4.04
N ILE A 315 3.69 25.28 5.04
CA ILE A 315 4.13 26.40 5.87
C ILE A 315 4.92 27.35 4.98
N VAL A 316 4.32 28.51 4.66
CA VAL A 316 4.94 29.53 3.78
C VAL A 316 5.82 30.49 4.57
N ASP A 317 5.50 30.69 5.86
CA ASP A 317 6.19 31.62 6.76
C ASP A 317 7.13 30.85 7.71
N ALA A 318 8.42 31.21 7.68
CA ALA A 318 9.44 30.61 8.52
C ALA A 318 9.18 30.82 10.02
N GLU A 319 8.56 31.95 10.41
CA GLU A 319 8.22 32.21 11.82
C GLU A 319 7.10 31.28 12.31
N VAL A 320 6.15 30.91 11.44
CA VAL A 320 5.14 29.88 11.74
C VAL A 320 5.82 28.51 11.90
N GLY A 321 6.80 28.19 11.05
CA GLY A 321 7.62 26.98 11.16
C GLY A 321 8.41 26.91 12.48
N ARG A 322 9.04 28.02 12.86
CA ARG A 322 9.78 28.18 14.12
C ARG A 322 8.89 28.02 15.34
N ALA A 323 7.74 28.71 15.35
CA ALA A 323 6.76 28.62 16.42
C ALA A 323 6.21 27.19 16.58
N LEU A 324 5.99 26.47 15.47
CA LEU A 324 5.54 25.08 15.48
C LEU A 324 6.57 24.16 16.16
N VAL A 325 7.84 24.28 15.76
CA VAL A 325 8.94 23.47 16.31
C VAL A 325 9.15 23.78 17.79
N ALA A 326 9.22 25.07 18.15
CA ALA A 326 9.42 25.50 19.53
C ALA A 326 8.31 24.99 20.46
N LYS A 327 7.06 25.04 20.01
CA LYS A 327 5.91 24.58 20.80
C LYS A 327 5.87 23.05 20.90
N ARG A 328 6.23 22.32 19.83
CA ARG A 328 6.30 20.85 19.83
C ARG A 328 7.35 20.33 20.81
N LEU A 329 8.55 20.89 20.75
CA LEU A 329 9.69 20.49 21.59
C LEU A 329 9.52 20.96 23.04
N GLY A 330 9.01 22.17 23.26
CA GLY A 330 8.83 22.74 24.59
C GLY A 330 7.92 21.90 25.50
N VAL A 331 6.85 21.33 24.97
CA VAL A 331 5.96 20.42 25.73
C VAL A 331 6.71 19.16 26.18
N ALA A 332 7.56 18.60 25.31
CA ALA A 332 8.35 17.42 25.63
C ALA A 332 9.40 17.74 26.71
N TYR A 333 10.09 18.87 26.59
CA TYR A 333 11.07 19.31 27.59
C TYR A 333 10.45 19.65 28.94
N GLN A 334 9.27 20.25 28.96
CA GLN A 334 8.55 20.54 30.20
C GLN A 334 8.16 19.25 30.94
N ALA A 335 7.71 18.22 30.22
CA ALA A 335 7.39 16.91 30.80
C ALA A 335 8.64 16.18 31.36
N MET A 336 9.83 16.49 30.84
CA MET A 336 11.11 15.92 31.25
C MET A 336 11.84 16.76 32.32
N GLU A 337 11.28 17.90 32.72
CA GLU A 337 11.94 18.91 33.57
C GLU A 337 13.33 19.31 33.03
N PHE A 338 13.49 19.35 31.71
CA PHE A 338 14.72 19.71 31.03
C PHE A 338 14.65 21.15 30.51
N THR A 339 15.70 21.94 30.73
CA THR A 339 15.81 23.31 30.22
C THR A 339 16.69 23.30 28.97
N PRO A 340 16.13 23.46 27.75
CA PRO A 340 16.92 23.47 26.53
C PRO A 340 17.70 24.78 26.36
N PRO A 341 18.83 24.78 25.63
CA PRO A 341 19.62 25.99 25.33
C PRO A 341 18.82 27.10 24.62
N HIS A 342 17.90 26.72 23.73
CA HIS A 342 16.95 27.62 23.08
C HIS A 342 15.64 26.87 22.76
N PRO A 343 14.52 27.57 22.49
CA PRO A 343 13.20 26.95 22.36
C PRO A 343 13.06 25.87 21.27
N THR A 344 13.88 25.95 20.22
CA THR A 344 13.87 25.02 19.07
C THR A 344 14.93 23.92 19.14
N TRP A 345 15.73 23.83 20.22
CA TRP A 345 16.84 22.87 20.33
C TRP A 345 16.34 21.43 20.16
N PRO A 346 16.99 20.58 19.33
CA PRO A 346 18.33 20.72 18.75
C PRO A 346 18.39 21.39 17.36
N VAL A 347 17.37 22.16 16.95
CA VAL A 347 17.36 22.90 15.67
C VAL A 347 17.81 24.34 15.89
N ALA A 348 18.95 24.71 15.33
CA ALA A 348 19.51 26.05 15.48
C ALA A 348 18.51 27.12 15.01
N PRO A 349 18.41 28.29 15.68
CA PRO A 349 17.56 29.38 15.22
C PRO A 349 17.83 29.80 13.77
N THR A 350 19.08 29.70 13.32
CA THR A 350 19.51 30.01 11.95
C THR A 350 18.94 29.07 10.89
N ALA A 351 18.44 27.89 11.26
CA ALA A 351 17.81 26.97 10.33
C ALA A 351 16.46 27.48 9.78
N PHE A 352 15.91 28.53 10.40
CA PHE A 352 14.69 29.21 9.97
C PHE A 352 14.98 30.53 9.22
N ASP A 353 16.25 30.87 8.98
CA ASP A 353 16.64 32.06 8.21
C ASP A 353 16.43 31.84 6.70
N GLU A 354 16.26 32.93 5.93
CA GLU A 354 16.03 32.86 4.48
C GLU A 354 17.23 32.28 3.71
N PRO A 355 17.00 31.45 2.66
CA PRO A 355 15.73 31.17 1.99
C PRO A 355 14.92 30.01 2.62
N TRP A 356 13.64 30.26 2.92
CA TRP A 356 12.72 29.26 3.47
C TRP A 356 12.05 28.43 2.36
N GLU A 357 12.34 27.13 2.31
CA GLU A 357 11.56 26.20 1.49
C GLU A 357 10.19 25.93 2.11
N GLN A 358 9.17 25.78 1.26
CA GLN A 358 7.82 25.49 1.73
C GLN A 358 7.72 24.02 2.17
N TRP A 359 7.64 23.81 3.49
CA TRP A 359 7.53 22.49 4.12
C TRP A 359 6.11 22.20 4.61
N THR A 360 5.67 20.94 4.57
CA THR A 360 4.54 20.52 5.41
C THR A 360 4.98 20.36 6.87
N PRO A 361 4.08 20.56 7.86
CA PRO A 361 4.35 20.28 9.27
C PRO A 361 4.97 18.89 9.51
N ARG A 362 4.49 17.88 8.79
CA ARG A 362 4.96 16.49 8.91
C ARG A 362 6.38 16.30 8.38
N GLU A 363 6.70 16.84 7.20
CA GLU A 363 8.05 16.78 6.62
C GLU A 363 9.09 17.45 7.52
N LEU A 364 8.72 18.59 8.11
CA LEU A 364 9.56 19.33 9.04
C LEU A 364 9.89 18.48 10.29
N LEU A 365 8.87 17.86 10.90
CA LEU A 365 9.06 17.00 12.07
C LEU A 365 9.82 15.71 11.74
N LYS A 366 9.60 15.09 10.57
CA LYS A 366 10.36 13.91 10.11
C LYS A 366 11.86 14.21 10.03
N ARG A 367 12.24 15.38 9.49
CA ARG A 367 13.64 15.81 9.42
C ARG A 367 14.27 16.02 10.79
N ILE A 368 13.52 16.62 11.72
CA ILE A 368 13.98 16.82 13.10
C ILE A 368 14.18 15.48 13.79
N GLY A 369 13.25 14.53 13.62
CA GLY A 369 13.38 13.16 14.11
C GLY A 369 14.63 12.47 13.55
N ALA A 370 14.82 12.49 12.23
CA ALA A 370 15.99 11.91 11.57
C ALA A 370 17.32 12.52 12.07
N HIS A 371 17.35 13.82 12.36
CA HIS A 371 18.51 14.50 12.94
C HIS A 371 18.79 14.02 14.37
N ILE A 372 17.75 13.88 15.19
CA ILE A 372 17.87 13.37 16.57
C ILE A 372 18.40 11.94 16.56
N ASP A 373 17.88 11.07 15.69
CA ASP A 373 18.37 9.70 15.53
C ASP A 373 19.83 9.67 15.05
N ALA A 374 20.26 10.63 14.22
CA ALA A 374 21.65 10.77 13.82
C ALA A 374 22.55 11.18 15.01
N CYS A 375 22.12 12.13 15.85
CA CYS A 375 22.83 12.53 17.07
C CYS A 375 22.96 11.38 18.07
N LEU A 376 21.88 10.60 18.25
CA LEU A 376 21.86 9.42 19.12
C LEU A 376 22.81 8.32 18.63
N ARG A 377 22.83 8.05 17.30
CA ARG A 377 23.78 7.11 16.69
C ARG A 377 25.23 7.57 16.81
N ALA A 378 25.48 8.86 16.67
CA ALA A 378 26.82 9.44 16.78
C ALA A 378 27.32 9.53 18.25
N GLY A 379 26.43 9.48 19.24
CA GLY A 379 26.77 9.70 20.65
C GLY A 379 27.24 11.13 20.93
N GLN A 380 26.89 12.08 20.06
CA GLN A 380 27.23 13.49 20.19
C GLN A 380 26.04 14.34 19.76
N VAL A 381 25.68 15.34 20.58
CA VAL A 381 24.67 16.32 20.20
C VAL A 381 25.28 17.35 19.26
N ARG A 382 24.65 17.53 18.10
CA ARG A 382 24.92 18.64 17.18
C ARG A 382 23.62 19.37 16.88
N GLU A 383 23.69 20.68 16.65
CA GLU A 383 22.53 21.44 16.20
C GLU A 383 22.31 21.26 14.70
N LEU A 384 21.04 21.20 14.28
CA LEU A 384 20.65 21.22 12.87
C LEU A 384 20.70 22.67 12.36
N LEU A 385 21.55 22.95 11.38
CA LEU A 385 21.77 24.31 10.88
C LEU A 385 20.90 24.65 9.66
N SER A 386 20.41 23.64 8.94
CA SER A 386 19.50 23.79 7.80
C SER A 386 18.64 22.54 7.62
N PHE A 387 17.39 22.71 7.19
CA PHE A 387 16.51 21.58 6.84
C PHE A 387 16.88 20.89 5.52
N ASP A 388 17.79 21.48 4.73
CA ASP A 388 18.37 20.90 3.52
C ASP A 388 19.71 20.20 3.75
N GLU A 389 20.20 20.25 4.99
CA GLU A 389 21.45 19.60 5.36
C GLU A 389 21.30 18.08 5.19
N LYS A 390 22.04 17.52 4.22
CA LYS A 390 22.16 16.06 4.07
C LYS A 390 22.67 15.51 5.40
N ALA A 391 21.95 14.55 5.98
CA ALA A 391 22.40 13.87 7.18
C ALA A 391 23.86 13.42 7.00
N VAL A 392 24.77 14.01 7.78
CA VAL A 392 26.18 13.62 7.76
C VAL A 392 26.25 12.22 8.34
N VAL A 393 26.58 11.25 7.49
CA VAL A 393 26.82 9.87 7.92
C VAL A 393 28.12 9.85 8.72
N PRO A 394 28.12 9.45 10.01
CA PRO A 394 29.36 9.23 10.72
C PRO A 394 30.14 8.13 10.00
N VAL A 395 31.43 8.37 9.78
CA VAL A 395 32.37 7.33 9.33
C VAL A 395 32.32 6.20 10.37
N ALA A 396 31.93 5.00 9.94
CA ALA A 396 31.95 3.83 10.80
C ALA A 396 33.39 3.58 11.28
N PRO A 397 33.62 3.28 12.58
CA PRO A 397 34.93 2.88 13.04
C PRO A 397 35.33 1.57 12.35
N VAL A 398 36.59 1.51 11.94
CA VAL A 398 37.25 0.30 11.45
C VAL A 398 37.06 -0.80 12.48
N ARG A 399 36.34 -1.87 12.15
CA ARG A 399 36.28 -3.08 12.96
C ARG A 399 37.65 -3.76 12.89
N THR A 400 38.43 -3.64 13.96
CA THR A 400 39.55 -4.53 14.25
C THR A 400 39.03 -5.94 14.56
N ALA A 401 39.80 -6.92 14.15
CA ALA A 401 39.49 -8.34 14.27
C ALA A 401 39.29 -8.80 15.73
N VAL A 402 38.28 -9.67 15.90
CA VAL A 402 38.08 -10.73 16.91
C VAL A 402 38.59 -10.45 18.33
N GLU A 403 37.67 -10.16 19.26
CA GLU A 403 37.85 -10.44 20.69
C GLU A 403 36.50 -10.55 21.42
N SER A 404 36.19 -11.76 21.91
CA SER A 404 35.07 -12.15 22.80
C SER A 404 33.63 -11.82 22.33
N ASP A 405 32.66 -12.63 22.77
CA ASP A 405 31.23 -12.40 22.52
C ASP A 405 30.80 -11.07 23.17
N ARG A 406 30.89 -9.96 22.43
CA ARG A 406 30.73 -8.58 22.93
C ARG A 406 29.37 -8.30 23.60
N PHE A 407 28.43 -9.24 23.49
CA PHE A 407 27.05 -9.13 23.96
C PHE A 407 26.77 -9.96 25.22
N ALA A 408 27.73 -10.72 25.73
CA ALA A 408 27.53 -11.65 26.85
C ALA A 408 26.96 -11.00 28.12
N ASP A 409 27.36 -9.75 28.44
CA ASP A 409 26.84 -9.02 29.58
C ASP A 409 25.35 -8.63 29.41
N LEU A 410 24.95 -8.26 28.19
CA LEU A 410 23.56 -7.94 27.85
C LEU A 410 22.69 -9.21 27.78
N ASP A 411 23.25 -10.31 27.29
CA ASP A 411 22.59 -11.63 27.31
C ASP A 411 22.32 -12.07 28.77
N ALA A 412 23.30 -11.92 29.66
CA ALA A 412 23.15 -12.23 31.09
C ALA A 412 22.16 -11.30 31.81
N GLU A 413 22.15 -10.00 31.49
CA GLU A 413 21.17 -9.05 32.02
C GLU A 413 19.74 -9.40 31.56
N PHE A 414 19.57 -9.73 30.27
CA PHE A 414 18.29 -10.13 29.70
C PHE A 414 17.74 -11.40 30.36
N GLU A 415 18.56 -12.44 30.52
CA GLU A 415 18.17 -13.69 31.20
C GLU A 415 17.80 -13.46 32.67
N LYS A 416 18.57 -12.64 33.38
CA LYS A 416 18.28 -12.26 34.77
C LYS A 416 16.92 -11.56 34.88
N LEU A 417 16.65 -10.59 34.01
CA LEU A 417 15.38 -9.87 34.01
C LEU A 417 14.21 -10.80 33.65
N GLN A 418 14.38 -11.73 32.70
CA GLN A 418 13.34 -12.74 32.42
C GLN A 418 13.03 -13.62 33.63
N ALA A 419 14.03 -13.95 34.47
CA ALA A 419 13.83 -14.75 35.68
C ALA A 419 13.13 -13.97 36.80
N GLU A 420 13.32 -12.65 36.88
CA GLU A 420 12.67 -11.77 37.86
C GLU A 420 11.20 -11.44 37.52
N ALA A 421 10.81 -11.58 36.25
CA ALA A 421 9.45 -11.31 35.81
C ALA A 421 8.43 -12.31 36.41
N GLU A 422 7.30 -11.77 36.89
CA GLU A 422 6.19 -12.54 37.46
C GLU A 422 4.92 -12.44 36.57
N PRO A 423 4.77 -13.27 35.51
CA PRO A 423 3.69 -13.16 34.53
C PRO A 423 2.28 -13.22 35.13
N GLU A 424 2.07 -14.07 36.12
CA GLU A 424 0.76 -14.22 36.77
C GLU A 424 0.29 -12.92 37.44
N LYS A 425 1.21 -12.16 38.05
CA LYS A 425 0.90 -10.87 38.66
C LYS A 425 0.65 -9.80 37.60
N LEU A 426 1.34 -9.84 36.47
CA LEU A 426 1.20 -8.87 35.38
C LEU A 426 -0.09 -9.08 34.58
N LEU A 427 -0.55 -10.33 34.43
CA LEU A 427 -1.78 -10.71 33.73
C LEU A 427 -3.03 -10.71 34.63
N ALA A 428 -2.91 -10.44 35.92
CA ALA A 428 -4.05 -10.41 36.83
C ALA A 428 -5.04 -9.29 36.48
N GLU A 429 -6.35 -9.55 36.67
CA GLU A 429 -7.43 -8.63 36.26
C GLU A 429 -7.30 -7.20 36.80
N LYS A 430 -6.69 -7.02 37.97
CA LYS A 430 -6.51 -5.70 38.60
C LYS A 430 -5.29 -4.92 38.08
N THR A 431 -4.33 -5.60 37.47
CA THR A 431 -3.01 -5.05 37.11
C THR A 431 -2.80 -4.97 35.61
N VAL A 432 -3.47 -5.83 34.84
CA VAL A 432 -3.29 -5.99 33.39
C VAL A 432 -3.46 -4.67 32.61
N ASP A 433 -4.49 -3.89 32.92
CA ASP A 433 -4.78 -2.61 32.24
C ASP A 433 -3.75 -1.52 32.57
N LYS A 434 -2.94 -1.69 33.63
CA LYS A 434 -1.85 -0.79 34.00
C LYS A 434 -0.50 -1.26 33.47
N ALA A 435 -0.26 -2.57 33.45
CA ALA A 435 1.04 -3.15 33.09
C ALA A 435 1.22 -3.37 31.58
N MET A 436 0.20 -3.91 30.91
CA MET A 436 0.32 -4.35 29.52
C MET A 436 0.58 -3.24 28.48
N PRO A 437 0.05 -2.02 28.63
CA PRO A 437 0.34 -0.95 27.67
C PRO A 437 1.85 -0.65 27.54
N ASP A 438 2.57 -0.56 28.66
CA ASP A 438 4.00 -0.26 28.62
C ASP A 438 4.82 -1.45 28.10
N LEU A 439 4.43 -2.69 28.44
CA LEU A 439 5.11 -3.91 28.00
C LEU A 439 4.98 -4.12 26.49
N LEU A 440 3.75 -4.03 25.95
CA LEU A 440 3.51 -4.19 24.51
C LEU A 440 4.14 -3.05 23.71
N SER A 441 4.10 -1.82 24.22
CA SER A 441 4.76 -0.69 23.56
C SER A 441 6.29 -0.86 23.50
N ALA A 442 6.91 -1.35 24.58
CA ALA A 442 8.34 -1.65 24.59
C ALA A 442 8.70 -2.76 23.59
N ALA A 443 7.92 -3.84 23.58
CA ALA A 443 8.12 -4.96 22.67
C ALA A 443 8.01 -4.55 21.19
N LEU A 444 7.00 -3.77 20.82
CA LEU A 444 6.81 -3.29 19.45
C LEU A 444 7.95 -2.36 19.00
N ARG A 445 8.49 -1.52 19.90
CA ARG A 445 9.66 -0.67 19.59
C ARG A 445 10.93 -1.49 19.35
N CYS A 446 11.16 -2.50 20.17
CA CYS A 446 12.24 -3.46 19.95
C CYS A 446 12.04 -4.19 18.62
N TRP A 447 10.83 -4.65 18.32
CA TRP A 447 10.52 -5.31 17.05
C TRP A 447 10.80 -4.43 15.84
N VAL A 448 10.38 -3.15 15.85
CA VAL A 448 10.68 -2.19 14.77
C VAL A 448 12.20 -2.01 14.61
N THR A 449 12.94 -1.97 15.72
CA THR A 449 14.40 -1.90 15.71
C THR A 449 15.04 -3.15 15.09
N GLU A 450 14.50 -4.34 15.38
CA GLU A 450 15.00 -5.64 14.91
C GLU A 450 14.78 -5.88 13.41
N VAL A 451 13.63 -5.44 12.89
CA VAL A 451 13.25 -5.62 11.48
C VAL A 451 13.88 -4.55 10.57
N GLY A 452 14.28 -3.42 11.16
CA GLY A 452 14.85 -2.26 10.48
C GLY A 452 13.74 -1.36 9.92
N ASP A 453 13.81 -0.08 10.24
CA ASP A 453 12.85 0.96 9.82
C ASP A 453 13.55 2.07 9.02
N ASP A 454 14.48 1.68 8.16
CA ASP A 454 15.33 2.61 7.39
C ASP A 454 14.50 3.53 6.46
N ASP A 455 13.27 3.11 6.11
CA ASP A 455 12.31 3.84 5.29
C ASP A 455 11.21 4.57 6.09
N MET A 456 11.26 4.54 7.45
CA MET A 456 10.23 5.10 8.35
C MET A 456 8.80 4.59 8.04
N GLU A 457 8.70 3.33 7.63
CA GLU A 457 7.43 2.67 7.27
C GLU A 457 6.60 2.37 8.52
N TRP A 458 7.23 2.21 9.69
CA TRP A 458 6.60 1.73 10.91
C TRP A 458 6.51 2.81 11.99
N SER A 459 5.34 2.92 12.65
CA SER A 459 5.16 3.83 13.78
C SER A 459 4.44 3.15 14.94
N CYS A 460 5.02 3.25 16.14
CA CYS A 460 4.43 2.76 17.39
C CYS A 460 3.79 3.92 18.17
N GLU A 461 2.48 3.89 18.39
CA GLU A 461 1.81 4.94 19.17
C GLU A 461 1.90 4.67 20.67
N ARG A 462 2.24 5.70 21.46
CA ARG A 462 2.17 5.63 22.92
C ARG A 462 0.80 6.10 23.39
N GLN A 463 -0.07 5.17 23.79
CA GLN A 463 -1.39 5.53 24.28
C GLN A 463 -1.34 6.12 25.70
N ASN A 464 -1.27 7.44 25.79
CA ASN A 464 -1.43 8.15 27.07
C ASN A 464 -2.90 8.07 27.53
N GLY A 465 -3.21 7.10 28.41
CA GLY A 465 -4.42 7.08 29.23
C GLY A 465 -5.70 6.49 28.60
N ARG A 466 -5.61 5.68 27.54
CA ARG A 466 -6.76 4.94 26.98
C ARG A 466 -6.87 3.56 27.62
N THR A 467 -8.10 3.10 27.87
CA THR A 467 -8.35 1.81 28.53
C THR A 467 -9.05 0.82 27.63
N GLU A 468 -9.23 1.11 26.34
CA GLU A 468 -9.92 0.27 25.37
C GLU A 468 -8.97 -0.66 24.59
N VAL A 469 -7.77 -0.18 24.25
CA VAL A 469 -6.67 -0.93 23.61
C VAL A 469 -5.38 -0.70 24.40
N HIS A 470 -4.44 -1.64 24.34
CA HIS A 470 -3.20 -1.58 25.11
C HIS A 470 -2.02 -1.10 24.28
N ALA A 471 -1.94 -1.45 22.99
CA ALA A 471 -0.89 -0.99 22.10
C ALA A 471 -1.35 -0.92 20.64
N TRP A 472 -0.63 -0.14 19.85
CA TRP A 472 -0.91 0.11 18.44
C TRP A 472 0.38 0.17 17.61
N LEU A 473 0.36 -0.46 16.44
CA LEU A 473 1.41 -0.42 15.43
C LEU A 473 0.78 -0.03 14.09
N THR A 474 1.38 0.91 13.38
CA THR A 474 0.93 1.34 12.04
C THR A 474 2.05 1.14 11.04
N ARG A 475 1.73 0.61 9.87
CA ARG A 475 2.61 0.53 8.69
C ARG A 475 2.07 1.40 7.58
N THR A 476 2.92 2.23 6.99
CA THR A 476 2.58 2.99 5.78
C THR A 476 2.97 2.17 4.55
N LEU A 477 1.97 1.74 3.74
CA LEU A 477 2.19 0.94 2.52
C LEU A 477 2.42 1.82 1.29
N ASP A 478 1.73 2.95 1.21
CA ASP A 478 1.92 3.96 0.16
C ASP A 478 1.71 5.35 0.77
N GLU A 479 2.77 6.14 0.82
CA GLU A 479 2.71 7.48 1.39
C GLU A 479 1.86 8.43 0.51
N ALA A 480 1.90 8.31 -0.81
CA ALA A 480 1.21 9.19 -1.75
C ALA A 480 -0.30 8.90 -1.83
N ALA A 481 -0.69 7.63 -1.67
CA ALA A 481 -2.10 7.21 -1.66
C ALA A 481 -2.73 7.17 -0.26
N ASP A 482 -1.98 7.49 0.79
CA ASP A 482 -2.36 7.35 2.20
C ASP A 482 -2.89 5.94 2.56
N LEU A 483 -2.26 4.92 1.98
CA LEU A 483 -2.55 3.54 2.28
C LEU A 483 -1.78 3.11 3.53
N GLN A 484 -2.49 2.86 4.62
CA GLN A 484 -1.93 2.44 5.90
C GLN A 484 -2.57 1.13 6.37
N GLU A 485 -1.77 0.34 7.08
CA GLU A 485 -2.17 -0.90 7.75
C GLU A 485 -1.94 -0.78 9.25
N HIS A 486 -2.88 -1.24 10.07
CA HIS A 486 -2.88 -1.02 11.51
C HIS A 486 -3.02 -2.33 12.28
N TRP A 487 -2.27 -2.48 13.37
CA TRP A 487 -2.39 -3.56 14.33
C TRP A 487 -2.67 -3.00 15.72
N ALA A 488 -3.78 -3.44 16.31
CA ALA A 488 -4.21 -3.04 17.65
C ALA A 488 -4.19 -4.25 18.58
N PHE A 489 -3.68 -4.09 19.81
CA PHE A 489 -3.54 -5.18 20.77
C PHE A 489 -4.34 -4.92 22.03
N ARG A 490 -5.09 -5.92 22.52
CA ARG A 490 -5.84 -5.82 23.78
C ARG A 490 -5.80 -7.12 24.58
N VAL A 491 -5.37 -7.05 25.84
CA VAL A 491 -5.51 -8.14 26.82
C VAL A 491 -6.84 -8.04 27.58
N ILE A 492 -7.55 -9.16 27.72
CA ILE A 492 -8.81 -9.24 28.48
C ILE A 492 -8.73 -10.34 29.54
N ALA A 493 -8.31 -9.97 30.75
CA ALA A 493 -8.24 -10.89 31.91
C ALA A 493 -9.56 -11.04 32.70
N ALA A 494 -10.62 -10.32 32.31
CA ALA A 494 -11.89 -10.30 33.04
C ALA A 494 -12.54 -11.69 33.12
N ARG A 495 -12.89 -12.14 34.33
CA ARG A 495 -13.53 -13.46 34.55
C ARG A 495 -15.03 -13.43 34.32
N ASP A 496 -15.69 -12.32 34.64
CA ASP A 496 -17.12 -12.13 34.41
C ASP A 496 -17.42 -12.06 32.90
N PRO A 497 -18.33 -12.91 32.36
CA PRO A 497 -18.62 -12.95 30.93
C PRO A 497 -19.17 -11.64 30.35
N ARG A 498 -19.97 -10.88 31.13
CA ARG A 498 -20.53 -9.59 30.68
C ARG A 498 -19.44 -8.52 30.63
N ALA A 499 -18.55 -8.51 31.63
CA ALA A 499 -17.43 -7.60 31.70
C ALA A 499 -16.34 -7.90 30.65
N ALA A 500 -16.16 -9.18 30.29
CA ALA A 500 -15.28 -9.60 29.20
C ALA A 500 -15.85 -9.18 27.83
N LEU A 501 -17.13 -9.45 27.58
CA LEU A 501 -17.80 -9.07 26.34
C LEU A 501 -17.87 -7.54 26.17
N SER A 502 -18.12 -6.79 27.25
CA SER A 502 -18.09 -5.33 27.19
C SER A 502 -16.72 -4.77 26.81
N ARG A 503 -15.63 -5.30 27.37
CA ARG A 503 -14.26 -4.89 27.01
C ARG A 503 -13.91 -5.28 25.58
N PHE A 504 -14.37 -6.45 25.12
CA PHE A 504 -14.23 -6.90 23.75
C PHE A 504 -14.89 -5.94 22.74
N ARG A 505 -16.16 -5.58 22.97
CA ARG A 505 -16.89 -4.64 22.11
C ARG A 505 -16.20 -3.27 22.06
N LYS A 506 -15.72 -2.78 23.20
CA LYS A 506 -14.96 -1.52 23.28
C LYS A 506 -13.65 -1.58 22.50
N ALA A 507 -12.92 -2.70 22.58
CA ALA A 507 -11.68 -2.90 21.82
C ALA A 507 -11.95 -2.97 20.32
N ARG A 508 -12.98 -3.72 19.89
CA ARG A 508 -13.42 -3.82 18.48
C ARG A 508 -13.83 -2.46 17.93
N SER A 509 -14.59 -1.71 18.71
CA SER A 509 -15.01 -0.34 18.41
C SER A 509 -13.81 0.59 18.26
N ALA A 510 -12.89 0.60 19.22
CA ALA A 510 -11.68 1.43 19.20
C ALA A 510 -10.72 1.08 18.05
N ALA A 511 -10.59 -0.20 17.69
CA ALA A 511 -9.79 -0.62 16.54
C ALA A 511 -10.45 -0.27 15.19
N GLY A 512 -11.75 0.04 15.17
CA GLY A 512 -12.51 0.28 13.94
C GLY A 512 -12.65 -0.97 13.07
N GLN A 513 -12.65 -2.16 13.68
CA GLN A 513 -12.78 -3.42 12.95
C GLN A 513 -14.26 -3.73 12.70
N LEU A 514 -14.71 -3.40 11.49
CA LEU A 514 -16.05 -3.68 10.95
C LEU A 514 -15.91 -4.64 9.75
N GLN A 515 -17.01 -5.27 9.32
CA GLN A 515 -17.00 -6.13 8.13
C GLN A 515 -16.44 -5.36 6.91
N GLY A 516 -15.43 -5.90 6.23
CA GLY A 516 -14.78 -5.29 5.06
C GLY A 516 -13.52 -4.44 5.33
N ALA A 517 -13.05 -4.34 6.58
CA ALA A 517 -11.86 -3.55 6.96
C ALA A 517 -10.53 -4.35 6.90
N ASP A 518 -10.07 -4.72 5.70
CA ASP A 518 -8.90 -5.61 5.51
C ASP A 518 -7.52 -5.03 5.92
N ASN A 519 -7.42 -3.74 6.31
CA ASN A 519 -6.18 -3.09 6.78
C ASN A 519 -6.14 -2.81 8.29
N ARG A 520 -7.11 -3.30 9.06
CA ARG A 520 -7.14 -3.10 10.51
C ARG A 520 -7.21 -4.44 11.23
N HIS A 521 -6.13 -4.77 11.93
CA HIS A 521 -5.93 -6.04 12.60
C HIS A 521 -6.05 -5.86 14.11
N LEU A 522 -7.18 -6.22 14.72
CA LEU A 522 -7.29 -6.33 16.18
C LEU A 522 -6.89 -7.72 16.66
N VAL A 523 -6.03 -7.72 17.66
CA VAL A 523 -5.52 -8.92 18.34
C VAL A 523 -5.99 -8.89 19.79
N ILE A 524 -6.85 -9.84 20.15
CA ILE A 524 -7.34 -10.03 21.51
C ILE A 524 -6.52 -11.10 22.20
N LEU A 525 -5.91 -10.75 23.33
CA LEU A 525 -5.16 -11.67 24.18
C LEU A 525 -6.06 -12.20 25.30
N ARG A 526 -6.51 -13.46 25.18
CA ARG A 526 -7.39 -14.13 26.13
C ARG A 526 -7.35 -15.66 25.98
N ASP A 527 -7.35 -16.38 27.10
CA ASP A 527 -7.33 -17.85 27.15
C ASP A 527 -8.60 -18.50 26.58
N ALA A 528 -9.78 -18.08 27.05
CA ALA A 528 -11.05 -18.70 26.63
C ALA A 528 -12.25 -17.75 26.76
N TRP A 529 -13.17 -17.84 25.81
CA TRP A 529 -14.49 -17.19 25.87
C TRP A 529 -15.50 -18.05 26.63
N GLY A 530 -16.45 -17.40 27.32
CA GLY A 530 -17.53 -18.10 28.02
C GLY A 530 -18.49 -18.81 27.06
N ARG A 531 -19.22 -19.83 27.54
CA ARG A 531 -20.16 -20.65 26.72
C ARG A 531 -21.45 -19.93 26.31
N GLY A 532 -21.60 -18.63 26.56
CA GLY A 532 -22.80 -17.87 26.19
C GLY A 532 -23.02 -17.82 24.68
N ALA A 533 -24.26 -17.97 24.23
CA ALA A 533 -24.61 -17.95 22.81
C ALA A 533 -24.21 -16.63 22.12
N LYS A 534 -24.56 -15.48 22.73
CA LYS A 534 -24.23 -14.14 22.24
C LYS A 534 -22.71 -13.89 22.13
N THR A 535 -21.94 -14.37 23.10
CA THR A 535 -20.46 -14.27 23.07
C THR A 535 -19.87 -15.08 21.92
N ARG A 536 -20.37 -16.30 21.68
CA ARG A 536 -19.89 -17.12 20.55
C ARG A 536 -20.22 -16.51 19.20
N GLU A 537 -21.41 -15.95 19.07
CA GLU A 537 -21.83 -15.26 17.85
C GLU A 537 -20.94 -14.04 17.56
N GLU A 538 -20.69 -13.17 18.56
CA GLU A 538 -19.86 -11.98 18.36
C GLU A 538 -18.39 -12.30 18.07
N VAL A 539 -17.83 -13.32 18.73
CA VAL A 539 -16.46 -13.78 18.46
C VAL A 539 -16.37 -14.41 17.08
N ALA A 540 -17.37 -15.18 16.64
CA ALA A 540 -17.40 -15.74 15.29
C ALA A 540 -17.48 -14.65 14.21
N LYS A 541 -18.34 -13.64 14.40
CA LYS A 541 -18.41 -12.46 13.52
C LYS A 541 -17.05 -11.73 13.46
N PHE A 542 -16.39 -11.57 14.61
CA PHE A 542 -15.06 -10.95 14.70
C PHE A 542 -13.96 -11.74 13.97
N THR A 543 -13.91 -13.06 14.15
CA THR A 543 -12.92 -13.90 13.46
C THR A 543 -13.17 -13.94 11.95
N THR A 544 -14.42 -13.93 11.52
CA THR A 544 -14.79 -13.84 10.09
C THR A 544 -14.33 -12.51 9.48
N ALA A 545 -14.34 -11.43 10.26
CA ALA A 545 -13.83 -10.11 9.87
C ALA A 545 -12.29 -9.96 10.01
N GLY A 546 -11.53 -11.07 10.07
CA GLY A 546 -10.07 -11.07 10.13
C GLY A 546 -9.46 -10.88 11.53
N GLY A 547 -10.28 -10.79 12.58
CA GLY A 547 -9.81 -10.57 13.95
C GLY A 547 -9.21 -11.82 14.60
N ARG A 548 -8.11 -11.66 15.35
CA ARG A 548 -7.41 -12.78 15.99
C ARG A 548 -7.61 -12.81 17.50
N THR A 549 -7.87 -13.98 18.05
CA THR A 549 -7.83 -14.23 19.50
C THR A 549 -6.69 -15.20 19.79
N ILE A 550 -5.74 -14.79 20.66
CA ILE A 550 -4.54 -15.57 21.01
C ILE A 550 -4.46 -15.66 22.54
N PRO A 551 -4.13 -16.81 23.14
CA PRO A 551 -3.90 -16.87 24.59
C PRO A 551 -2.62 -16.12 24.98
N PRO A 552 -2.60 -15.35 26.09
CA PRO A 552 -1.38 -14.67 26.55
C PRO A 552 -0.31 -15.69 26.98
N SER A 553 0.87 -15.65 26.34
CA SER A 553 2.00 -16.51 26.70
C SER A 553 2.78 -15.96 27.90
N PRO A 554 3.02 -16.76 28.96
CA PRO A 554 3.89 -16.35 30.07
C PRO A 554 5.32 -16.06 29.61
N SER A 555 5.80 -16.72 28.55
CA SER A 555 7.14 -16.50 27.98
C SER A 555 7.25 -15.10 27.37
N ASP A 556 6.27 -14.69 26.57
CA ASP A 556 6.23 -13.36 25.95
C ASP A 556 6.18 -12.25 27.00
N VAL A 557 5.39 -12.43 28.06
CA VAL A 557 5.29 -11.45 29.15
C VAL A 557 6.65 -11.24 29.84
N LYS A 558 7.43 -12.31 30.04
CA LYS A 558 8.80 -12.21 30.59
C LYS A 558 9.72 -11.46 29.64
N THR A 559 9.67 -11.80 28.36
CA THR A 559 10.47 -11.15 27.31
C THR A 559 10.16 -9.67 27.21
N PHE A 560 8.88 -9.28 27.14
CA PHE A 560 8.47 -7.88 27.02
C PHE A 560 8.83 -7.08 28.29
N TRP A 561 8.77 -7.71 29.46
CA TRP A 561 9.19 -7.09 30.71
C TRP A 561 10.70 -6.84 30.76
N ALA A 562 11.51 -7.82 30.35
CA ALA A 562 12.96 -7.66 30.26
C ALA A 562 13.33 -6.56 29.25
N LEU A 563 12.72 -6.54 28.06
CA LEU A 563 12.94 -5.51 27.06
C LEU A 563 12.55 -4.10 27.56
N GLN A 564 11.42 -3.97 28.25
CA GLN A 564 11.00 -2.71 28.86
C GLN A 564 12.05 -2.18 29.85
N LYS A 565 12.64 -3.06 30.67
CA LYS A 565 13.66 -2.69 31.66
C LYS A 565 15.00 -2.33 31.02
N MET A 566 15.44 -3.10 30.03
CA MET A 566 16.67 -2.82 29.29
C MET A 566 16.59 -1.50 28.53
N LEU A 567 15.45 -1.18 27.90
CA LEU A 567 15.21 0.12 27.25
C LEU A 567 15.28 1.30 28.23
N GLY A 568 14.97 1.10 29.50
CA GLY A 568 15.09 2.13 30.54
C GLY A 568 16.53 2.43 30.96
N ASN A 569 17.47 1.52 30.68
CA ASN A 569 18.86 1.56 31.17
C ASN A 569 19.92 1.63 30.06
N GLY A 570 19.58 1.34 28.79
CA GLY A 570 20.54 1.05 27.74
C GLY A 570 21.08 2.25 26.93
N GLY A 571 22.31 2.10 26.43
CA GLY A 571 22.98 2.95 25.43
C GLY A 571 23.20 2.22 24.09
N ARG A 572 24.12 2.73 23.24
CA ARG A 572 24.38 2.27 21.85
C ARG A 572 24.52 0.75 21.67
N GLU A 573 25.09 0.03 22.64
CA GLU A 573 25.28 -1.42 22.58
C GLU A 573 23.96 -2.21 22.59
N LEU A 574 22.92 -1.71 23.28
CA LEU A 574 21.60 -2.36 23.32
C LEU A 574 20.93 -2.38 21.95
N HIS A 575 21.10 -1.31 21.16
CA HIS A 575 20.54 -1.24 19.81
C HIS A 575 21.17 -2.28 18.89
N GLU A 576 22.50 -2.42 18.94
CA GLU A 576 23.22 -3.41 18.16
C GLU A 576 22.92 -4.85 18.65
N TRP A 577 22.65 -5.02 19.95
CA TRP A 577 22.20 -6.29 20.53
C TRP A 577 20.80 -6.71 20.06
N LEU A 578 19.85 -5.78 20.00
CA LEU A 578 18.50 -6.05 19.50
C LEU A 578 18.53 -6.58 18.06
N ILE A 579 19.27 -5.89 17.17
CA ILE A 579 19.41 -6.28 15.76
C ILE A 579 19.98 -7.71 15.60
N ASP A 580 20.93 -8.08 16.47
CA ASP A 580 21.62 -9.37 16.43
C ASP A 580 20.80 -10.52 17.06
N ARG A 581 20.33 -10.34 18.30
CA ARG A 581 19.65 -11.38 19.09
C ARG A 581 18.16 -11.52 18.80
N ARG A 582 17.52 -10.46 18.31
CA ARG A 582 16.12 -10.43 17.85
C ARG A 582 15.07 -10.99 18.83
N PRO A 583 15.10 -10.62 20.12
CA PRO A 583 14.20 -11.18 21.13
C PRO A 583 12.71 -10.85 20.93
N ALA A 584 12.35 -9.69 20.36
CA ALA A 584 10.96 -9.30 20.18
C ALA A 584 10.33 -10.00 18.96
N SER A 585 11.02 -10.04 17.82
CA SER A 585 10.58 -10.72 16.59
C SER A 585 10.51 -12.24 16.74
N ARG A 586 11.30 -12.82 17.65
CA ARG A 586 11.23 -14.25 18.02
C ARG A 586 10.16 -14.58 19.08
N SER A 587 9.46 -13.59 19.63
CA SER A 587 8.37 -13.83 20.60
C SER A 587 7.17 -14.54 19.95
N GLU A 588 6.44 -15.36 20.70
CA GLU A 588 5.33 -16.16 20.18
C GLU A 588 4.20 -15.26 19.65
N LEU A 589 3.89 -14.19 20.38
CA LEU A 589 2.87 -13.22 19.98
C LEU A 589 3.24 -12.45 18.72
N LEU A 590 4.43 -11.85 18.66
CA LEU A 590 4.76 -10.92 17.57
C LEU A 590 5.08 -11.67 16.28
N SER A 591 5.76 -12.82 16.33
CA SER A 591 6.01 -13.67 15.14
C SER A 591 4.72 -14.21 14.52
N ALA A 592 3.72 -14.54 15.34
CA ALA A 592 2.45 -15.07 14.85
C ALA A 592 1.56 -14.01 14.18
N VAL A 593 1.71 -12.74 14.58
CA VAL A 593 0.79 -11.65 14.21
C VAL A 593 1.38 -10.69 13.18
N LEU A 594 2.67 -10.39 13.28
CA LEU A 594 3.35 -9.40 12.44
C LEU A 594 4.08 -10.09 11.27
N PRO A 595 4.18 -9.42 10.10
CA PRO A 595 4.84 -10.01 8.94
C PRO A 595 6.36 -10.16 9.15
N GLU A 596 6.91 -11.36 8.95
CA GLU A 596 8.35 -11.62 9.05
C GLU A 596 9.16 -11.13 7.82
N LYS A 597 10.33 -10.55 8.08
CA LYS A 597 11.43 -10.43 7.10
C LYS A 597 12.43 -11.55 7.41
N PRO A 598 12.71 -12.49 6.47
CA PRO A 598 13.50 -13.67 6.79
C PRO A 598 14.97 -13.30 7.05
N SER A 599 15.50 -13.73 8.19
CA SER A 599 16.92 -13.57 8.54
C SER A 599 17.61 -14.92 8.70
N GLY A 600 18.60 -15.18 7.85
CA GLY A 600 19.54 -16.29 8.01
C GLY A 600 20.74 -15.85 8.87
N GLN A 601 21.17 -16.72 9.78
CA GLN A 601 22.39 -16.57 10.59
C GLN A 601 23.51 -17.51 10.09
N PRO A 602 24.79 -17.23 10.42
CA PRO A 602 25.98 -17.74 9.74
C PRO A 602 26.85 -18.72 10.56
N SER A 603 27.61 -19.58 9.86
CA SER A 603 28.99 -20.09 10.09
C SER A 603 29.14 -21.46 9.39
N GLU A 604 30.27 -22.00 8.93
CA GLU A 604 31.70 -21.64 8.87
C GLU A 604 32.37 -22.63 7.86
N GLY A 605 33.38 -22.19 7.10
CA GLY A 605 34.48 -23.07 6.65
C GLY A 605 34.42 -23.76 5.26
N THR A 606 35.36 -23.34 4.40
CA THR A 606 36.08 -24.07 3.32
C THR A 606 35.35 -24.38 1.99
N HIS A 607 35.96 -23.89 0.90
CA HIS A 607 35.52 -23.98 -0.50
C HIS A 607 35.10 -25.38 -1.00
N PRO A 608 33.93 -25.49 -1.67
CA PRO A 608 33.68 -26.53 -2.68
C PRO A 608 32.98 -26.00 -3.97
N PRO A 609 32.75 -26.87 -4.99
CA PRO A 609 32.19 -26.55 -6.32
C PRO A 609 30.77 -25.91 -6.25
N PRO A 610 30.15 -25.47 -7.37
CA PRO A 610 28.78 -24.93 -7.33
C PRO A 610 27.83 -25.91 -6.63
N ALA A 611 27.18 -25.44 -5.56
CA ALA A 611 26.12 -26.18 -4.89
C ALA A 611 24.88 -26.20 -5.81
N GLU A 612 24.10 -27.27 -5.78
CA GLU A 612 22.87 -27.41 -6.58
C GLU A 612 21.98 -26.17 -6.44
N GLY A 613 21.83 -25.38 -7.51
CA GLY A 613 20.89 -24.25 -7.55
C GLY A 613 21.50 -22.84 -7.46
N GLU A 614 22.83 -22.68 -7.37
CA GLU A 614 23.49 -21.37 -7.34
C GLU A 614 24.25 -21.05 -8.65
N ILE A 615 24.25 -19.78 -9.07
CA ILE A 615 25.14 -19.26 -10.12
C ILE A 615 26.21 -18.33 -9.53
N THR A 616 27.41 -18.33 -10.12
CA THR A 616 28.49 -17.42 -9.71
C THR A 616 28.42 -16.12 -10.52
N LEU A 617 28.26 -15.00 -9.83
CA LEU A 617 28.19 -13.67 -10.45
C LEU A 617 29.59 -13.06 -10.67
N GLY A 618 30.57 -13.47 -9.88
CA GLY A 618 31.95 -12.99 -9.96
C GLY A 618 32.71 -13.20 -8.66
N THR A 619 33.83 -12.52 -8.51
CA THR A 619 34.64 -12.52 -7.30
C THR A 619 34.78 -11.12 -6.72
N VAL A 620 34.79 -11.00 -5.40
CA VAL A 620 34.98 -9.72 -4.71
C VAL A 620 36.37 -9.19 -5.05
N VAL A 621 36.42 -7.93 -5.51
CA VAL A 621 37.68 -7.26 -5.87
C VAL A 621 38.55 -7.14 -4.61
N GLY A 622 39.79 -7.63 -4.70
CA GLY A 622 40.77 -7.61 -3.60
C GLY A 622 40.84 -8.90 -2.79
N SER A 623 39.71 -9.47 -2.36
CA SER A 623 39.70 -10.74 -1.60
C SER A 623 39.63 -12.00 -2.46
N GLY A 624 39.06 -11.89 -3.67
CA GLY A 624 38.84 -13.04 -4.56
C GLY A 624 37.69 -13.96 -4.13
N GLU A 625 36.94 -13.60 -3.08
CA GLU A 625 35.81 -14.38 -2.58
C GLU A 625 34.68 -14.45 -3.62
N PRO A 626 34.15 -15.65 -3.95
CA PRO A 626 33.09 -15.76 -4.94
C PRO A 626 31.78 -15.15 -4.41
N VAL A 627 31.11 -14.36 -5.26
CA VAL A 627 29.75 -13.90 -5.03
C VAL A 627 28.81 -14.78 -5.82
N ARG A 628 27.98 -15.53 -5.10
CA ARG A 628 26.98 -16.44 -5.68
C ARG A 628 25.57 -15.93 -5.45
N VAL A 629 24.66 -16.31 -6.33
CA VAL A 629 23.23 -16.06 -6.18
C VAL A 629 22.45 -17.34 -6.47
N GLU A 630 21.53 -17.65 -5.56
CA GLU A 630 20.55 -18.72 -5.73
C GLU A 630 19.63 -18.43 -6.92
N LEU A 631 19.32 -19.45 -7.74
CA LEU A 631 18.37 -19.33 -8.85
C LEU A 631 17.00 -18.81 -8.37
N SER A 632 16.58 -19.17 -7.15
CA SER A 632 15.34 -18.70 -6.55
C SER A 632 15.33 -17.19 -6.27
N ALA A 633 16.50 -16.59 -6.01
CA ALA A 633 16.62 -15.15 -5.81
C ALA A 633 16.39 -14.37 -7.12
N LEU A 634 16.70 -14.95 -8.28
CA LEU A 634 16.42 -14.34 -9.59
C LEU A 634 14.92 -14.24 -9.91
N ARG A 635 14.05 -14.95 -9.18
CA ARG A 635 12.59 -14.69 -9.21
C ARG A 635 12.24 -13.29 -8.71
N LYS A 636 13.11 -12.66 -7.91
CA LYS A 636 12.99 -11.26 -7.46
C LYS A 636 13.69 -10.27 -8.39
N HIS A 637 14.03 -10.71 -9.59
CA HIS A 637 14.52 -9.91 -10.72
C HIS A 637 15.89 -9.26 -10.49
N ALA A 638 16.57 -8.94 -11.59
CA ALA A 638 17.87 -8.32 -11.59
C ALA A 638 17.94 -7.14 -12.57
N ALA A 639 18.71 -6.11 -12.23
CA ALA A 639 18.92 -4.94 -13.10
C ALA A 639 20.42 -4.59 -13.19
N VAL A 640 20.89 -4.31 -14.41
CA VAL A 640 22.28 -3.90 -14.69
C VAL A 640 22.29 -2.47 -15.21
N PHE A 641 22.89 -1.57 -14.44
CA PHE A 641 23.07 -0.16 -14.72
C PHE A 641 24.53 0.11 -15.08
N ALA A 642 24.84 0.23 -16.36
CA ALA A 642 26.22 0.40 -16.80
C ALA A 642 26.31 1.09 -18.16
N GLY A 643 27.31 1.96 -18.33
CA GLY A 643 27.57 2.67 -19.58
C GLY A 643 28.14 1.76 -20.66
N SER A 644 28.23 2.30 -21.88
CA SER A 644 28.86 1.61 -23.01
C SER A 644 30.31 1.20 -22.69
N GLY A 645 30.68 -0.03 -23.07
CA GLY A 645 32.01 -0.59 -22.87
C GLY A 645 32.34 -1.04 -21.44
N SER A 646 31.41 -0.93 -20.49
CA SER A 646 31.62 -1.33 -19.08
C SER A 646 31.49 -2.84 -18.84
N GLY A 647 30.95 -3.58 -19.80
CA GLY A 647 30.73 -5.04 -19.71
C GLY A 647 29.28 -5.46 -19.47
N LYS A 648 28.31 -4.55 -19.60
CA LYS A 648 26.87 -4.80 -19.40
C LYS A 648 26.36 -6.05 -20.14
N THR A 649 26.59 -6.10 -21.46
CA THR A 649 26.16 -7.20 -22.32
C THR A 649 26.91 -8.50 -22.02
N VAL A 650 28.18 -8.43 -21.62
CA VAL A 650 28.96 -9.61 -21.20
C VAL A 650 28.38 -10.21 -19.92
N LEU A 651 28.06 -9.39 -18.93
CA LEU A 651 27.43 -9.84 -17.68
C LEU A 651 26.04 -10.44 -17.94
N LEU A 652 25.23 -9.79 -18.78
CA LEU A 652 23.95 -10.34 -19.23
C LEU A 652 24.09 -11.75 -19.82
N ARG A 653 25.01 -11.91 -20.79
CA ARG A 653 25.28 -13.20 -21.42
C ARG A 653 25.71 -14.24 -20.40
N ARG A 654 26.62 -13.88 -19.50
CA ARG A 654 27.12 -14.81 -18.48
C ARG A 654 26.00 -15.30 -17.56
N ILE A 655 25.13 -14.41 -17.09
CA ILE A 655 23.98 -14.81 -16.25
C ILE A 655 23.06 -15.79 -17.01
N VAL A 656 22.78 -15.51 -18.29
CA VAL A 656 21.95 -16.39 -19.13
C VAL A 656 22.61 -17.76 -19.34
N GLU A 657 23.90 -17.79 -19.64
CA GLU A 657 24.68 -19.02 -19.88
C GLU A 657 24.75 -19.91 -18.63
N GLU A 658 25.02 -19.32 -17.46
CA GLU A 658 25.03 -20.02 -16.17
C GLU A 658 23.65 -20.59 -15.82
N CYS A 659 22.59 -19.83 -16.06
CA CYS A 659 21.22 -20.30 -15.87
C CYS A 659 20.87 -21.46 -16.83
N ALA A 660 21.29 -21.38 -18.09
CA ALA A 660 21.06 -22.42 -19.08
C ALA A 660 21.79 -23.72 -18.75
N LEU A 661 23.03 -23.64 -18.23
CA LEU A 661 23.78 -24.78 -17.71
C LEU A 661 23.05 -25.50 -16.56
N LEU A 662 22.22 -24.77 -15.81
CA LEU A 662 21.37 -25.31 -14.75
C LEU A 662 19.96 -25.70 -15.25
N GLY A 663 19.69 -25.64 -16.55
CA GLY A 663 18.41 -26.04 -17.16
C GLY A 663 17.32 -24.97 -17.16
N VAL A 664 17.68 -23.69 -16.96
CA VAL A 664 16.73 -22.58 -17.02
C VAL A 664 16.72 -21.99 -18.43
N SER A 665 15.56 -22.07 -19.09
CA SER A 665 15.34 -21.44 -20.40
C SER A 665 15.17 -19.92 -20.30
N ALA A 666 15.50 -19.20 -21.36
CA ALA A 666 15.44 -17.74 -21.44
C ALA A 666 14.84 -17.23 -22.75
N ILE A 667 14.05 -16.16 -22.67
CA ILE A 667 13.70 -15.29 -23.80
C ILE A 667 14.54 -14.02 -23.67
N VAL A 668 15.27 -13.67 -24.72
CA VAL A 668 16.23 -12.56 -24.73
C VAL A 668 15.85 -11.55 -25.81
N LEU A 669 15.55 -10.31 -25.42
CA LEU A 669 15.25 -9.23 -26.35
C LEU A 669 16.53 -8.52 -26.76
N ASP A 670 16.82 -8.49 -28.06
CA ASP A 670 18.07 -7.99 -28.62
C ASP A 670 17.82 -6.82 -29.59
N PRO A 671 17.73 -5.58 -29.06
CA PRO A 671 17.54 -4.39 -29.90
C PRO A 671 18.75 -4.06 -30.77
N ASN A 672 19.96 -4.44 -30.36
CA ASN A 672 21.22 -4.03 -30.98
C ASN A 672 21.93 -5.14 -31.78
N ASN A 673 21.37 -6.36 -31.80
CA ASN A 673 21.97 -7.56 -32.42
C ASN A 673 23.30 -7.99 -31.77
N ASP A 674 23.44 -7.71 -30.49
CA ASP A 674 24.60 -8.04 -29.67
C ASP A 674 24.44 -9.39 -28.96
N LEU A 675 23.24 -9.96 -28.87
CA LEU A 675 22.94 -11.19 -28.13
C LEU A 675 22.64 -12.37 -29.06
N ALA A 676 22.40 -12.13 -30.35
CA ALA A 676 22.21 -13.17 -31.37
C ALA A 676 23.42 -14.11 -31.60
N ARG A 677 24.57 -13.86 -30.93
CA ARG A 677 25.74 -14.76 -30.91
C ARG A 677 25.84 -15.63 -29.65
N LEU A 678 24.78 -15.73 -28.85
CA LEU A 678 24.77 -16.60 -27.67
C LEU A 678 25.06 -18.07 -28.04
N GLY A 679 24.76 -18.51 -29.26
CA GLY A 679 25.09 -19.87 -29.75
C GLY A 679 26.49 -20.03 -30.36
N ASP A 680 27.29 -18.96 -30.48
CA ASP A 680 28.57 -19.01 -31.19
C ASP A 680 29.72 -19.44 -30.25
N PRO A 681 30.53 -20.46 -30.59
CA PRO A 681 31.75 -20.77 -29.87
C PRO A 681 32.82 -19.68 -30.07
N TRP A 682 33.62 -19.42 -29.04
CA TRP A 682 34.85 -18.65 -29.20
C TRP A 682 35.81 -19.37 -30.17
N PRO A 683 36.47 -18.66 -31.10
CA PRO A 683 37.46 -19.27 -32.01
C PRO A 683 38.65 -19.91 -31.29
N ALA A 684 39.05 -19.33 -30.15
CA ALA A 684 40.02 -19.85 -29.21
C ALA A 684 39.64 -19.38 -27.79
N PRO A 685 40.01 -20.09 -26.71
CA PRO A 685 39.76 -19.64 -25.34
C PRO A 685 40.28 -18.21 -25.12
N PRO A 686 39.41 -17.25 -24.78
CA PRO A 686 39.81 -15.85 -24.59
C PRO A 686 40.60 -15.63 -23.30
N ASP A 687 41.43 -14.59 -23.31
CA ASP A 687 42.08 -14.09 -22.11
C ASP A 687 41.02 -13.60 -21.10
N GLY A 688 41.10 -14.07 -19.85
CA GLY A 688 40.16 -13.73 -18.77
C GLY A 688 39.16 -14.84 -18.40
N TRP A 689 39.19 -15.98 -19.09
CA TRP A 689 38.54 -17.20 -18.61
C TRP A 689 39.25 -17.80 -17.40
N GLY A 690 38.45 -18.24 -16.43
CA GLY A 690 38.91 -19.04 -15.31
C GLY A 690 39.22 -20.49 -15.72
N PRO A 691 39.78 -21.29 -14.81
CA PRO A 691 40.23 -22.67 -15.10
C PRO A 691 39.14 -23.58 -15.68
N ASP A 692 37.88 -23.39 -15.26
CA ASP A 692 36.76 -24.26 -15.63
C ASP A 692 35.94 -23.73 -16.83
N ASP A 693 36.13 -22.48 -17.25
CA ASP A 693 35.28 -21.83 -18.25
C ASP A 693 35.33 -22.52 -19.61
N ALA A 694 36.49 -23.07 -20.00
CA ALA A 694 36.61 -23.83 -21.24
C ALA A 694 35.73 -25.09 -21.25
N GLN A 695 35.56 -25.73 -20.09
CA GLN A 695 34.68 -26.89 -19.95
C GLN A 695 33.21 -26.46 -19.87
N LEU A 696 32.91 -25.38 -19.16
CA LEU A 696 31.55 -24.81 -19.09
C LEU A 696 31.08 -24.36 -20.47
N ALA A 697 31.92 -23.71 -21.27
CA ALA A 697 31.57 -23.26 -22.63
C ALA A 697 31.22 -24.45 -23.55
N LYS A 698 32.02 -25.52 -23.50
CA LYS A 698 31.73 -26.75 -24.26
C LYS A 698 30.39 -27.37 -23.84
N ARG A 699 30.14 -27.45 -22.53
CA ARG A 699 28.86 -27.96 -22.01
C ARG A 699 27.69 -27.09 -22.41
N TYR A 700 27.81 -25.77 -22.27
CA TYR A 700 26.77 -24.82 -22.63
C TYR A 700 26.34 -24.99 -24.10
N LEU A 701 27.29 -25.01 -25.03
CA LEU A 701 27.01 -25.17 -26.46
C LEU A 701 26.43 -26.56 -26.81
N ALA A 702 26.86 -27.61 -26.08
CA ALA A 702 26.36 -28.96 -26.29
C ALA A 702 24.94 -29.16 -25.71
N GLU A 703 24.68 -28.64 -24.50
CA GLU A 703 23.48 -28.89 -23.71
C GLU A 703 22.38 -27.83 -23.90
N THR A 704 22.69 -26.66 -24.50
CA THR A 704 21.72 -25.57 -24.73
C THR A 704 21.29 -25.52 -26.19
N ASP A 705 20.03 -25.18 -26.40
CA ASP A 705 19.41 -24.89 -27.69
C ASP A 705 19.25 -23.37 -27.80
N VAL A 706 20.07 -22.72 -28.63
CA VAL A 706 19.97 -21.28 -28.87
C VAL A 706 19.23 -21.08 -30.18
N VAL A 707 18.20 -20.24 -30.20
CA VAL A 707 17.42 -19.96 -31.42
C VAL A 707 17.26 -18.47 -31.65
N VAL A 708 17.58 -17.99 -32.85
CA VAL A 708 17.40 -16.59 -33.25
C VAL A 708 16.07 -16.38 -34.00
N TRP A 709 15.23 -15.51 -33.46
CA TRP A 709 13.94 -15.12 -34.00
C TRP A 709 13.97 -13.71 -34.57
N THR A 710 13.33 -13.49 -35.72
CA THR A 710 13.35 -12.21 -36.44
C THR A 710 11.93 -11.72 -36.78
N PRO A 711 11.18 -11.17 -35.81
CA PRO A 711 9.86 -10.57 -36.05
C PRO A 711 9.88 -9.58 -37.22
N GLY A 712 8.88 -9.64 -38.09
CA GLY A 712 8.77 -8.75 -39.26
C GLY A 712 9.75 -9.05 -40.40
N ARG A 713 10.55 -10.13 -40.34
CA ARG A 713 11.42 -10.58 -41.44
C ARG A 713 11.14 -12.04 -41.82
N ALA A 714 10.45 -12.22 -42.94
CA ALA A 714 10.13 -13.54 -43.48
C ALA A 714 11.37 -14.35 -43.95
N THR A 715 12.47 -13.68 -44.27
CA THR A 715 13.71 -14.33 -44.75
C THR A 715 14.58 -14.94 -43.65
N GLY A 716 14.22 -14.74 -42.37
CA GLY A 716 14.85 -15.36 -41.21
C GLY A 716 13.88 -16.37 -40.59
N ARG A 717 13.70 -16.30 -39.27
CA ARG A 717 12.66 -17.04 -38.54
C ARG A 717 11.60 -16.06 -38.04
N PRO A 718 10.56 -15.77 -38.83
CA PRO A 718 9.58 -14.75 -38.49
C PRO A 718 8.75 -15.15 -37.28
N LEU A 719 8.60 -14.23 -36.32
CA LEU A 719 7.60 -14.30 -35.25
C LEU A 719 6.49 -13.30 -35.54
N ALA A 720 5.24 -13.74 -35.41
CA ALA A 720 4.06 -12.90 -35.54
C ALA A 720 3.01 -13.24 -34.49
N PHE A 721 2.25 -12.25 -34.05
CA PHE A 721 1.07 -12.49 -33.23
C PHE A 721 -0.08 -12.91 -34.12
N GLN A 722 -0.82 -13.92 -33.67
CA GLN A 722 -2.03 -14.33 -34.37
C GLN A 722 -3.17 -13.40 -33.93
N PRO A 723 -3.75 -12.59 -34.83
CA PRO A 723 -4.82 -11.64 -34.48
C PRO A 723 -6.13 -12.35 -34.08
N LEU A 724 -6.25 -13.64 -34.39
CA LEU A 724 -7.35 -14.50 -34.01
C LEU A 724 -6.91 -15.51 -32.95
N PRO A 725 -7.73 -15.76 -31.91
CA PRO A 725 -7.44 -16.76 -30.89
C PRO A 725 -7.51 -18.18 -31.47
N ASP A 726 -7.04 -19.17 -30.69
CA ASP A 726 -7.21 -20.57 -31.04
C ASP A 726 -8.67 -21.00 -30.84
N PHE A 727 -9.43 -20.96 -31.92
CA PHE A 727 -10.82 -21.41 -31.89
C PHE A 727 -10.94 -22.93 -31.76
N ALA A 728 -9.98 -23.70 -32.29
CA ALA A 728 -10.07 -25.16 -32.30
C ALA A 728 -10.10 -25.76 -30.88
N GLY A 729 -9.36 -25.16 -29.95
CA GLY A 729 -9.32 -25.59 -28.55
C GLY A 729 -10.59 -25.28 -27.74
N VAL A 730 -11.47 -24.39 -28.24
CA VAL A 730 -12.66 -23.92 -27.52
C VAL A 730 -13.98 -24.28 -28.22
N LEU A 731 -13.94 -25.01 -29.34
CA LEU A 731 -15.15 -25.36 -30.11
C LEU A 731 -16.20 -26.14 -29.31
N ASP A 732 -15.74 -26.94 -28.34
CA ASP A 732 -16.59 -27.85 -27.56
C ASP A 732 -17.20 -27.18 -26.30
N ASP A 733 -16.76 -25.97 -25.95
CA ASP A 733 -17.28 -25.20 -24.81
C ASP A 733 -17.93 -23.90 -25.30
N SER A 734 -19.26 -23.79 -25.10
CA SER A 734 -20.04 -22.65 -25.62
C SER A 734 -19.66 -21.32 -24.97
N ASP A 735 -19.26 -21.33 -23.70
CA ASP A 735 -18.93 -20.11 -22.96
C ASP A 735 -17.51 -19.64 -23.33
N GLU A 736 -16.55 -20.57 -23.42
CA GLU A 736 -15.19 -20.28 -23.89
C GLU A 736 -15.17 -19.87 -25.38
N PHE A 737 -15.98 -20.51 -26.23
CA PHE A 737 -16.14 -20.13 -27.63
C PHE A 737 -16.69 -18.70 -27.76
N GLY A 738 -17.72 -18.36 -26.98
CA GLY A 738 -18.29 -17.02 -26.94
C GLY A 738 -17.25 -15.96 -26.54
N ALA A 739 -16.45 -16.25 -25.51
CA ALA A 739 -15.37 -15.39 -25.06
C ALA A 739 -14.28 -15.20 -26.13
N ALA A 740 -13.87 -16.28 -26.81
CA ALA A 740 -12.88 -16.22 -27.90
C ALA A 740 -13.37 -15.36 -29.08
N VAL A 741 -14.65 -15.46 -29.43
CA VAL A 741 -15.26 -14.61 -30.48
C VAL A 741 -15.22 -13.14 -30.08
N GLU A 742 -15.57 -12.79 -28.83
CA GLU A 742 -15.51 -11.40 -28.37
C GLU A 742 -14.07 -10.85 -28.36
N VAL A 743 -13.08 -11.66 -27.99
CA VAL A 743 -11.66 -11.30 -28.06
C VAL A 743 -11.23 -10.99 -29.50
N ALA A 744 -11.60 -11.85 -30.45
CA ALA A 744 -11.30 -11.63 -31.87
C ALA A 744 -11.94 -10.35 -32.40
N VAL A 745 -13.22 -10.11 -32.08
CA VAL A 745 -13.94 -8.91 -32.49
C VAL A 745 -13.32 -7.65 -31.87
N ALA A 746 -12.95 -7.70 -30.59
CA ALA A 746 -12.28 -6.58 -29.91
C ALA A 746 -10.91 -6.25 -30.50
N THR A 747 -10.16 -7.25 -30.96
CA THR A 747 -8.86 -7.07 -31.64
C THR A 747 -9.02 -6.46 -33.04
N LEU A 748 -10.02 -6.91 -33.80
CA LEU A 748 -10.23 -6.48 -35.18
C LEU A 748 -10.97 -5.14 -35.31
N ALA A 749 -11.86 -4.81 -34.38
CA ALA A 749 -12.71 -3.61 -34.46
C ALA A 749 -11.91 -2.28 -34.56
N PRO A 750 -10.82 -2.05 -33.80
CA PRO A 750 -9.97 -0.86 -33.96
C PRO A 750 -9.32 -0.79 -35.34
N GLN A 751 -8.81 -1.91 -35.85
CA GLN A 751 -8.17 -2.00 -37.17
C GLN A 751 -9.18 -1.73 -38.30
N ALA A 752 -10.42 -2.17 -38.10
CA ALA A 752 -11.54 -1.89 -38.99
C ALA A 752 -12.18 -0.50 -38.80
N ARG A 753 -11.63 0.35 -37.89
CA ARG A 753 -12.14 1.68 -37.53
C ARG A 753 -13.59 1.67 -37.01
N LEU A 754 -13.95 0.62 -36.28
CA LEU A 754 -15.26 0.43 -35.66
C LEU A 754 -15.29 0.92 -34.19
N THR A 755 -14.63 2.03 -33.87
CA THR A 755 -14.55 2.60 -32.51
C THR A 755 -15.47 3.82 -32.38
N GLY A 756 -16.63 3.66 -31.73
CA GLY A 756 -17.60 4.75 -31.50
C GLY A 756 -19.04 4.25 -31.32
N SER A 757 -19.96 5.14 -30.95
CA SER A 757 -21.37 4.80 -30.63
C SER A 757 -22.36 5.04 -31.76
N THR A 758 -21.90 5.23 -33.01
CA THR A 758 -22.80 5.52 -34.14
C THR A 758 -23.55 4.27 -34.60
N ALA A 759 -24.76 4.44 -35.13
CA ALA A 759 -25.55 3.34 -35.69
C ALA A 759 -24.79 2.56 -36.78
N LYS A 760 -24.03 3.27 -37.63
CA LYS A 760 -23.20 2.65 -38.68
C LYS A 760 -22.08 1.79 -38.08
N THR A 761 -21.43 2.27 -37.01
CA THR A 761 -20.40 1.52 -36.29
C THR A 761 -20.98 0.26 -35.65
N ASN A 762 -22.14 0.36 -35.01
CA ASN A 762 -22.81 -0.78 -34.36
C ASN A 762 -23.23 -1.86 -35.38
N ILE A 763 -23.74 -1.46 -36.55
CA ILE A 763 -24.08 -2.40 -37.63
C ILE A 763 -22.81 -3.07 -38.18
N GLY A 764 -21.74 -2.30 -38.43
CA GLY A 764 -20.46 -2.84 -38.87
C GLY A 764 -19.86 -3.85 -37.88
N LEU A 765 -19.97 -3.56 -36.57
CA LEU A 765 -19.52 -4.46 -35.52
C LEU A 765 -20.34 -5.76 -35.47
N ALA A 766 -21.65 -5.67 -35.69
CA ALA A 766 -22.52 -6.85 -35.75
C ALA A 766 -22.17 -7.76 -36.94
N VAL A 767 -21.92 -7.19 -38.12
CA VAL A 767 -21.49 -7.94 -39.32
C VAL A 767 -20.12 -8.60 -39.08
N LEU A 768 -19.16 -7.87 -38.51
CA LEU A 768 -17.84 -8.41 -38.15
C LEU A 768 -17.96 -9.58 -37.18
N ARG A 769 -18.77 -9.45 -36.11
CA ARG A 769 -18.99 -10.51 -35.14
C ARG A 769 -19.58 -11.77 -35.77
N GLN A 770 -20.58 -11.64 -36.65
CA GLN A 770 -21.18 -12.78 -37.34
C GLN A 770 -20.20 -13.50 -38.27
N ALA A 771 -19.35 -12.76 -38.98
CA ALA A 771 -18.30 -13.33 -39.81
C ALA A 771 -17.24 -14.07 -38.96
N VAL A 772 -16.83 -13.49 -37.83
CA VAL A 772 -15.92 -14.12 -36.88
C VAL A 772 -16.51 -15.42 -36.32
N VAL A 773 -17.78 -15.44 -35.91
CA VAL A 773 -18.45 -16.67 -35.44
C VAL A 773 -18.43 -17.75 -36.52
N ARG A 774 -18.71 -17.40 -37.78
CA ARG A 774 -18.69 -18.35 -38.90
C ARG A 774 -17.28 -18.88 -39.16
N HIS A 775 -16.28 -18.02 -39.16
CA HIS A 775 -14.88 -18.40 -39.34
C HIS A 775 -14.37 -19.26 -38.18
N ALA A 776 -14.65 -18.87 -36.93
CA ALA A 776 -14.26 -19.58 -35.73
C ALA A 776 -14.72 -21.05 -35.71
N ARG A 777 -15.90 -21.35 -36.26
CA ARG A 777 -16.43 -22.71 -36.40
C ARG A 777 -15.62 -23.62 -37.34
N THR A 778 -14.76 -23.06 -38.17
CA THR A 778 -13.83 -23.85 -38.99
C THR A 778 -12.61 -24.32 -38.19
N GLY A 779 -12.40 -23.79 -36.97
CA GLY A 779 -11.20 -24.01 -36.17
C GLY A 779 -9.96 -23.27 -36.70
N SER A 780 -10.07 -22.54 -37.82
CA SER A 780 -8.97 -21.76 -38.39
C SER A 780 -8.72 -20.49 -37.56
N ARG A 781 -7.43 -20.14 -37.45
CA ARG A 781 -6.92 -18.89 -36.84
C ARG A 781 -6.38 -17.92 -37.90
N SER A 782 -6.67 -18.19 -39.17
CA SER A 782 -6.14 -17.44 -40.31
C SER A 782 -6.93 -16.16 -40.56
N LEU A 783 -6.31 -15.00 -40.29
CA LEU A 783 -6.88 -13.72 -40.69
C LEU A 783 -7.09 -13.60 -42.22
N PRO A 784 -6.16 -14.08 -43.09
CA PRO A 784 -6.42 -14.15 -44.52
C PRO A 784 -7.73 -14.86 -44.89
N ASP A 785 -8.02 -16.01 -44.28
CA ASP A 785 -9.23 -16.78 -44.54
C ASP A 785 -10.48 -16.02 -44.04
N LEU A 786 -10.40 -15.33 -42.90
CA LEU A 786 -11.49 -14.48 -42.41
C LEU A 786 -11.74 -13.29 -43.35
N ILE A 787 -10.68 -12.70 -43.90
CA ILE A 787 -10.78 -11.61 -44.88
C ILE A 787 -11.39 -12.11 -46.19
N GLU A 788 -11.08 -13.33 -46.62
CA GLU A 788 -11.71 -13.97 -47.78
C GLU A 788 -13.22 -14.15 -47.52
N LEU A 789 -13.59 -14.69 -46.35
CA LEU A 789 -14.99 -14.80 -45.93
C LEU A 789 -15.71 -13.45 -45.86
N LEU A 790 -15.05 -12.38 -45.40
CA LEU A 790 -15.63 -11.03 -45.37
C LEU A 790 -15.76 -10.44 -46.79
N THR A 791 -14.85 -10.80 -47.70
CA THR A 791 -14.89 -10.33 -49.10
C THR A 791 -16.11 -10.91 -49.83
N ASP A 792 -16.44 -12.18 -49.57
CA ASP A 792 -17.60 -12.87 -50.14
C ASP A 792 -18.48 -13.49 -49.03
N LEU A 793 -19.15 -12.63 -48.25
CA LEU A 793 -19.95 -13.06 -47.10
C LEU A 793 -21.25 -13.76 -47.57
N PRO A 794 -21.47 -15.05 -47.24
CA PRO A 794 -22.70 -15.75 -47.61
C PRO A 794 -23.96 -15.15 -46.98
N GLU A 795 -25.09 -15.18 -47.69
CA GLU A 795 -26.36 -14.58 -47.24
C GLU A 795 -26.93 -15.22 -45.97
N ASP A 796 -26.56 -16.47 -45.64
CA ASP A 796 -27.01 -17.17 -44.42
C ASP A 796 -26.23 -16.77 -43.15
N VAL A 797 -25.13 -16.00 -43.28
CA VAL A 797 -24.29 -15.60 -42.14
C VAL A 797 -24.86 -14.39 -41.40
N SER A 798 -25.54 -13.48 -42.08
CA SER A 798 -26.09 -12.25 -41.50
C SER A 798 -27.45 -11.88 -42.05
N ASN A 799 -28.43 -11.71 -41.16
CA ASN A 799 -29.78 -11.24 -41.50
C ASN A 799 -29.89 -9.70 -41.56
N LEU A 800 -28.77 -8.97 -41.50
CA LEU A 800 -28.75 -7.52 -41.54
C LEU A 800 -28.81 -7.01 -42.99
N ASN A 801 -29.57 -5.94 -43.20
CA ASN A 801 -29.61 -5.28 -44.51
C ASN A 801 -28.21 -4.81 -44.93
N ASP A 802 -27.87 -5.00 -46.21
CA ASP A 802 -26.56 -4.68 -46.80
C ASP A 802 -25.34 -5.40 -46.18
N ALA A 803 -25.52 -6.49 -45.43
CA ALA A 803 -24.41 -7.19 -44.77
C ALA A 803 -23.25 -7.57 -45.72
N PRO A 804 -23.47 -8.11 -46.93
CA PRO A 804 -22.37 -8.43 -47.85
C PRO A 804 -21.55 -7.20 -48.27
N ARG A 805 -22.23 -6.06 -48.53
CA ARG A 805 -21.57 -4.81 -48.90
C ARG A 805 -20.76 -4.23 -47.74
N ILE A 806 -21.26 -4.35 -46.51
CA ILE A 806 -20.57 -3.90 -45.30
C ILE A 806 -19.34 -4.78 -45.04
N ALA A 807 -19.49 -6.10 -45.15
CA ALA A 807 -18.40 -7.07 -44.98
C ALA A 807 -17.26 -6.85 -45.98
N ALA A 808 -17.58 -6.64 -47.26
CA ALA A 808 -16.57 -6.34 -48.27
C ALA A 808 -15.80 -5.04 -47.95
N GLY A 809 -16.49 -4.02 -47.44
CA GLY A 809 -15.85 -2.79 -46.97
C GLY A 809 -14.91 -3.03 -45.78
N LEU A 810 -15.28 -3.90 -44.84
CA LEU A 810 -14.42 -4.29 -43.71
C LEU A 810 -13.21 -5.10 -44.19
N ALA A 811 -13.39 -5.98 -45.17
CA ALA A 811 -12.31 -6.77 -45.76
C ALA A 811 -11.22 -5.87 -46.36
N GLU A 812 -11.61 -4.84 -47.12
CA GLU A 812 -10.64 -3.89 -47.72
C GLU A 812 -9.87 -3.09 -46.67
N VAL A 813 -10.54 -2.65 -45.59
CA VAL A 813 -9.88 -1.95 -44.47
C VAL A 813 -8.89 -2.87 -43.76
N LEU A 814 -9.25 -4.13 -43.50
CA LEU A 814 -8.38 -5.11 -42.85
C LEU A 814 -7.20 -5.52 -43.75
N LYS A 815 -7.40 -5.69 -45.07
CA LYS A 815 -6.31 -5.90 -46.04
C LYS A 815 -5.33 -4.73 -46.01
N ALA A 816 -5.83 -3.50 -46.01
CA ALA A 816 -4.98 -2.32 -45.91
C ALA A 816 -4.21 -2.27 -44.58
N ALA A 817 -4.83 -2.67 -43.47
CA ALA A 817 -4.16 -2.77 -42.18
C ALA A 817 -3.03 -3.82 -42.20
N MET A 818 -3.23 -4.99 -42.80
CA MET A 818 -2.19 -6.02 -42.95
C MET A 818 -1.00 -5.56 -43.81
N VAL A 819 -1.24 -4.76 -44.85
CA VAL A 819 -0.16 -4.21 -45.68
C VAL A 819 0.65 -3.16 -44.92
N ASN A 820 -0.01 -2.34 -44.11
CA ASN A 820 0.63 -1.27 -43.35
C ASN A 820 1.31 -1.79 -42.06
N ASP A 821 0.82 -2.89 -41.49
CA ASP A 821 1.38 -3.55 -40.30
C ASP A 821 1.63 -5.05 -40.56
N PRO A 822 2.86 -5.43 -40.97
CA PRO A 822 3.24 -6.82 -41.21
C PRO A 822 3.14 -7.73 -39.98
N LEU A 823 3.13 -7.19 -38.75
CA LEU A 823 2.93 -8.00 -37.53
C LEU A 823 1.47 -8.37 -37.36
N PHE A 824 0.54 -7.51 -37.77
CA PHE A 824 -0.90 -7.79 -37.80
C PHE A 824 -1.27 -8.83 -38.87
N ALA A 825 -0.46 -8.93 -39.94
CA ALA A 825 -0.70 -9.89 -41.02
C ALA A 825 -0.57 -11.37 -40.58
N GLY A 826 -0.04 -11.66 -39.39
CA GLY A 826 0.05 -13.02 -38.85
C GLY A 826 0.98 -13.97 -39.62
N GLY A 827 1.76 -13.45 -40.58
CA GLY A 827 2.69 -14.21 -41.39
C GLY A 827 3.97 -14.54 -40.62
N GLY A 828 4.04 -15.75 -40.07
CA GLY A 828 5.21 -16.24 -39.33
C GLY A 828 4.82 -17.31 -38.30
N GLU A 829 5.80 -17.77 -37.54
CA GLU A 829 5.53 -18.65 -36.41
C GLU A 829 4.78 -17.86 -35.32
N PRO A 830 3.66 -18.37 -34.77
CA PRO A 830 2.95 -17.73 -33.68
C PRO A 830 3.90 -17.45 -32.51
N VAL A 831 3.77 -16.28 -31.90
CA VAL A 831 4.45 -15.99 -30.63
C VAL A 831 3.81 -16.85 -29.54
N ASP A 832 4.35 -18.06 -29.36
CA ASP A 832 3.99 -18.98 -28.28
C ASP A 832 5.15 -19.08 -27.27
N PRO A 833 4.97 -18.61 -26.03
CA PRO A 833 5.98 -18.76 -24.98
C PRO A 833 6.40 -20.22 -24.75
N GLY A 834 5.52 -21.20 -25.02
CA GLY A 834 5.85 -22.62 -24.98
C GLY A 834 6.95 -22.99 -25.97
N ALA A 835 6.79 -22.64 -27.25
CA ALA A 835 7.82 -22.81 -28.27
C ALA A 835 9.12 -22.05 -27.93
N LEU A 836 9.00 -20.83 -27.39
CA LEU A 836 10.15 -19.99 -27.05
C LEU A 836 10.95 -20.46 -25.83
N LEU A 837 10.37 -21.27 -24.93
CA LEU A 837 11.00 -21.71 -23.68
C LEU A 837 11.27 -23.22 -23.62
N THR A 838 10.68 -24.03 -24.51
CA THR A 838 10.86 -25.48 -24.49
C THR A 838 12.11 -25.88 -25.28
N PRO A 839 13.12 -26.52 -24.67
CA PRO A 839 14.31 -26.98 -25.37
C PRO A 839 13.99 -28.10 -26.38
N ALA A 840 14.77 -28.20 -27.46
CA ALA A 840 14.74 -29.38 -28.32
C ALA A 840 15.08 -30.67 -27.56
N GLU A 841 14.69 -31.82 -28.12
CA GLU A 841 14.97 -33.13 -27.52
C GLU A 841 16.48 -33.32 -27.26
N GLY A 842 16.82 -33.79 -26.05
CA GLY A 842 18.21 -33.98 -25.62
C GLY A 842 18.93 -32.72 -25.14
N LYS A 843 18.31 -31.53 -25.23
CA LYS A 843 18.84 -30.26 -24.71
C LYS A 843 18.24 -29.95 -23.34
N ARG A 844 19.04 -29.32 -22.46
CA ARG A 844 18.64 -28.96 -21.09
C ARG A 844 17.91 -27.64 -20.98
N ALA A 845 18.20 -26.67 -21.86
CA ALA A 845 17.62 -25.33 -21.81
C ALA A 845 17.47 -24.74 -23.22
N ARG A 846 16.46 -23.88 -23.39
CA ARG A 846 16.22 -23.06 -24.59
C ARG A 846 16.63 -21.62 -24.33
N VAL A 847 17.40 -21.02 -25.23
CA VAL A 847 17.68 -19.58 -25.24
C VAL A 847 17.14 -18.99 -26.55
N SER A 848 15.94 -18.41 -26.49
CA SER A 848 15.30 -17.76 -27.63
C SER A 848 15.70 -16.29 -27.69
N VAL A 849 16.56 -15.93 -28.65
CA VAL A 849 16.97 -14.54 -28.89
C VAL A 849 16.04 -13.90 -29.91
N ILE A 850 15.31 -12.88 -29.51
CA ILE A 850 14.41 -12.11 -30.38
C ILE A 850 15.13 -10.85 -30.85
N SER A 851 15.56 -10.85 -32.10
CA SER A 851 16.23 -9.71 -32.74
C SER A 851 15.21 -8.70 -33.26
N PHE A 852 15.40 -7.41 -32.95
CA PHE A 852 14.52 -6.34 -33.45
C PHE A 852 14.90 -5.81 -34.83
N VAL A 853 15.72 -6.53 -35.59
CA VAL A 853 16.17 -6.09 -36.91
C VAL A 853 15.04 -5.93 -37.95
N GLY A 854 13.88 -6.54 -37.71
CA GLY A 854 12.65 -6.34 -38.48
C GLY A 854 11.69 -5.28 -37.92
N LEU A 855 11.94 -4.77 -36.72
CA LEU A 855 11.08 -3.82 -36.01
C LEU A 855 11.73 -2.43 -36.02
N GLN A 856 11.52 -1.69 -37.10
CA GLN A 856 12.24 -0.43 -37.34
C GLN A 856 11.73 0.73 -36.48
N ALA A 857 10.41 0.82 -36.29
CA ALA A 857 9.78 1.87 -35.50
C ALA A 857 9.78 1.52 -34.00
N GLU A 858 9.98 2.52 -33.15
CA GLU A 858 9.94 2.34 -31.69
C GLU A 858 8.57 1.87 -31.21
N GLU A 859 7.50 2.43 -31.76
CA GLU A 859 6.11 2.01 -31.46
C GLU A 859 5.89 0.53 -31.80
N GLN A 860 6.42 0.06 -32.94
CA GLN A 860 6.32 -1.33 -33.36
C GLN A 860 7.06 -2.26 -32.39
N ARG A 861 8.25 -1.87 -31.92
CA ARG A 861 9.00 -2.61 -30.89
C ARG A 861 8.21 -2.68 -29.59
N GLN A 862 7.69 -1.55 -29.11
CA GLN A 862 6.92 -1.48 -27.88
C GLN A 862 5.63 -2.31 -27.96
N ASN A 863 4.91 -2.26 -29.07
CA ASN A 863 3.69 -3.05 -29.26
C ASN A 863 3.98 -4.55 -29.29
N PHE A 864 5.01 -4.97 -30.03
CA PHE A 864 5.45 -6.37 -30.06
C PHE A 864 5.78 -6.88 -28.65
N VAL A 865 6.49 -6.07 -27.87
CA VAL A 865 6.95 -6.45 -26.53
C VAL A 865 5.79 -6.50 -25.55
N ASN A 866 4.88 -5.53 -25.60
CA ASN A 866 3.66 -5.56 -24.81
C ASN A 866 2.90 -6.87 -25.04
N GLN A 867 2.67 -7.25 -26.30
CA GLN A 867 1.95 -8.47 -26.63
C GLN A 867 2.72 -9.72 -26.17
N LEU A 868 4.03 -9.80 -26.40
CA LEU A 868 4.86 -10.92 -25.96
C LEU A 868 4.82 -11.09 -24.44
N GLN A 869 4.91 -9.97 -23.70
CA GLN A 869 4.87 -9.96 -22.26
C GLN A 869 3.52 -10.40 -21.71
N MET A 870 2.42 -10.02 -22.37
CA MET A 870 1.07 -10.47 -22.02
C MET A 870 0.90 -11.97 -22.24
N GLU A 871 1.32 -12.49 -23.40
CA GLU A 871 1.29 -13.92 -23.71
C GLU A 871 2.15 -14.72 -22.73
N LEU A 872 3.37 -14.24 -22.46
CA LEU A 872 4.26 -14.86 -21.49
C LEU A 872 3.63 -14.88 -20.09
N PHE A 873 2.98 -13.79 -19.67
CA PHE A 873 2.29 -13.74 -18.38
C PHE A 873 1.13 -14.74 -18.29
N ALA A 874 0.34 -14.85 -19.35
CA ALA A 874 -0.75 -15.83 -19.42
C ALA A 874 -0.22 -17.28 -19.43
N TRP A 875 0.90 -17.52 -20.09
CA TRP A 875 1.53 -18.84 -20.17
C TRP A 875 2.13 -19.28 -18.83
N ILE A 876 2.88 -18.42 -18.13
CA ILE A 876 3.48 -18.78 -16.82
C ILE A 876 2.43 -18.98 -15.73
N LYS A 877 1.24 -18.37 -15.85
CA LYS A 877 0.09 -18.64 -14.96
C LYS A 877 -0.43 -20.07 -15.10
N ARG A 878 -0.47 -20.57 -16.34
CA ARG A 878 -0.88 -21.94 -16.68
C ARG A 878 0.24 -22.96 -16.43
N HIS A 879 1.49 -22.52 -16.53
CA HIS A 879 2.69 -23.35 -16.36
C HIS A 879 3.62 -22.77 -15.28
N PRO A 880 3.19 -22.66 -14.01
CA PRO A 880 4.04 -22.12 -12.96
C PRO A 880 5.27 -23.01 -12.73
N ALA A 881 6.35 -22.43 -12.22
CA ALA A 881 7.61 -23.15 -12.00
C ALA A 881 7.47 -24.37 -11.06
N GLY A 882 6.47 -24.39 -10.17
CA GLY A 882 6.30 -25.42 -9.14
C GLY A 882 7.51 -25.45 -8.21
N ASP A 883 8.06 -26.65 -8.00
CA ASP A 883 9.23 -26.91 -7.15
C ASP A 883 10.57 -26.46 -7.76
N ARG A 884 10.60 -26.11 -9.06
CA ARG A 884 11.84 -25.65 -9.72
C ARG A 884 12.27 -24.29 -9.15
N PRO A 885 13.53 -24.07 -8.75
CA PRO A 885 13.95 -22.81 -8.13
C PRO A 885 13.74 -21.59 -9.04
N LEU A 886 13.85 -21.76 -10.36
CA LEU A 886 13.52 -20.76 -11.37
C LEU A 886 12.90 -21.43 -12.59
N GLY A 887 11.77 -20.92 -13.06
CA GLY A 887 11.02 -21.50 -14.18
C GLY A 887 11.58 -21.11 -15.55
N ALA A 888 11.87 -19.82 -15.72
CA ALA A 888 12.46 -19.24 -16.93
C ALA A 888 13.01 -17.83 -16.64
N LEU A 889 13.78 -17.28 -17.58
CA LEU A 889 14.23 -15.89 -17.61
C LEU A 889 13.61 -15.10 -18.76
N PHE A 890 13.26 -13.85 -18.50
CA PHE A 890 12.93 -12.85 -19.52
C PHE A 890 13.93 -11.70 -19.44
N VAL A 891 14.73 -11.54 -20.49
CA VAL A 891 15.89 -10.65 -20.52
C VAL A 891 15.63 -9.48 -21.47
N MET A 892 15.81 -8.26 -20.99
CA MET A 892 15.64 -7.03 -21.76
C MET A 892 16.93 -6.21 -21.76
N ASP A 893 17.67 -6.23 -22.86
CA ASP A 893 18.76 -5.27 -23.07
C ASP A 893 18.22 -3.92 -23.59
N GLU A 894 18.90 -2.84 -23.25
CA GLU A 894 18.44 -1.45 -23.44
C GLU A 894 16.98 -1.23 -22.99
N ALA A 895 16.64 -1.76 -21.82
CA ALA A 895 15.27 -1.80 -21.29
C ALA A 895 14.59 -0.43 -21.22
N GLN A 896 15.34 0.68 -21.15
CA GLN A 896 14.80 2.04 -21.18
C GLN A 896 14.07 2.40 -22.48
N THR A 897 14.36 1.71 -23.59
CA THR A 897 13.68 1.93 -24.89
C THR A 897 12.27 1.31 -24.92
N MET A 898 11.97 0.44 -23.96
CA MET A 898 10.78 -0.41 -23.95
C MET A 898 9.93 -0.18 -22.70
N ALA A 899 10.59 0.08 -21.57
CA ALA A 899 10.01 0.35 -20.26
C ALA A 899 10.48 1.71 -19.73
N SER A 900 10.29 2.75 -20.55
CA SER A 900 10.79 4.09 -20.26
C SER A 900 10.13 4.70 -19.01
N SER A 901 10.88 5.54 -18.27
CA SER A 901 10.39 6.32 -17.12
C SER A 901 9.59 7.56 -17.50
N GLY A 902 9.57 7.93 -18.79
CA GLY A 902 8.85 9.09 -19.32
C GLY A 902 7.36 8.79 -19.54
N SER A 903 6.95 8.69 -20.80
CA SER A 903 5.56 8.37 -21.15
C SER A 903 5.23 6.91 -20.78
N LEU A 904 4.11 6.73 -20.07
CA LEU A 904 3.62 5.40 -19.68
C LEU A 904 2.98 4.67 -20.87
N THR A 905 3.81 4.07 -21.72
CA THR A 905 3.40 3.27 -22.90
C THR A 905 2.80 1.92 -22.48
N ALA A 906 2.12 1.23 -23.39
CA ALA A 906 1.58 -0.11 -23.14
C ALA A 906 2.68 -1.10 -22.72
N SER A 907 3.82 -1.08 -23.43
CA SER A 907 5.03 -1.86 -23.11
C SER A 907 5.57 -1.57 -21.70
N THR A 908 5.59 -0.31 -21.26
CA THR A 908 5.99 0.02 -19.88
C THR A 908 5.01 -0.58 -18.88
N ARG A 909 3.70 -0.49 -19.12
CA ARG A 909 2.66 -1.05 -18.22
C ARG A 909 2.77 -2.57 -18.11
N SER A 910 2.88 -3.28 -19.22
CA SER A 910 3.05 -4.74 -19.22
C SER A 910 4.34 -5.16 -18.52
N THR A 911 5.43 -4.40 -18.69
CA THR A 911 6.70 -4.65 -17.99
C THR A 911 6.55 -4.48 -16.47
N ILE A 912 5.83 -3.44 -16.00
CA ILE A 912 5.54 -3.24 -14.58
C ILE A 912 4.71 -4.39 -14.01
N VAL A 913 3.69 -4.84 -14.73
CA VAL A 913 2.83 -5.96 -14.32
C VAL A 913 3.66 -7.24 -14.20
N LEU A 914 4.50 -7.55 -15.19
CA LEU A 914 5.42 -8.68 -15.10
C LEU A 914 6.39 -8.53 -13.92
N ALA A 915 7.06 -7.39 -13.76
CA ALA A 915 8.01 -7.17 -12.67
C ALA A 915 7.39 -7.24 -11.26
N SER A 916 6.10 -6.95 -11.12
CA SER A 916 5.40 -7.03 -9.82
C SER A 916 4.80 -8.42 -9.54
N GLN A 917 4.40 -9.16 -10.59
CA GLN A 917 3.62 -10.39 -10.43
C GLN A 917 4.29 -11.66 -10.93
N ALA A 918 5.32 -11.60 -11.79
CA ALA A 918 5.93 -12.80 -12.37
C ALA A 918 6.62 -13.69 -11.32
N ARG A 919 7.10 -13.09 -10.22
CA ARG A 919 7.79 -13.77 -9.12
C ARG A 919 7.02 -14.98 -8.57
N LYS A 920 5.70 -14.88 -8.37
CA LYS A 920 4.87 -15.97 -7.79
C LYS A 920 4.75 -17.17 -8.73
N TYR A 921 4.93 -16.96 -10.04
CA TYR A 921 4.88 -18.01 -11.05
C TYR A 921 6.27 -18.54 -11.42
N GLY A 922 7.34 -17.97 -10.82
CA GLY A 922 8.72 -18.42 -10.98
C GLY A 922 9.41 -17.92 -12.25
N LEU A 923 8.93 -16.85 -12.89
CA LEU A 923 9.63 -16.17 -13.97
C LEU A 923 10.53 -15.05 -13.40
N GLY A 924 11.83 -15.10 -13.72
CA GLY A 924 12.78 -14.05 -13.40
C GLY A 924 12.91 -13.04 -14.53
N LEU A 925 13.07 -11.75 -14.21
CA LEU A 925 13.33 -10.70 -15.19
C LEU A 925 14.74 -10.14 -15.01
N LEU A 926 15.44 -9.91 -16.11
CA LEU A 926 16.79 -9.35 -16.13
C LEU A 926 16.81 -8.13 -17.05
N PHE A 927 16.98 -6.95 -16.47
CA PHE A 927 17.00 -5.68 -17.19
C PHE A 927 18.42 -5.17 -17.33
N ALA A 928 18.75 -4.57 -18.47
CA ALA A 928 20.00 -3.85 -18.63
C ALA A 928 19.77 -2.49 -19.28
N THR A 929 20.36 -1.44 -18.71
CA THR A 929 20.20 -0.06 -19.18
C THR A 929 21.46 0.75 -18.96
N GLN A 930 21.74 1.66 -19.88
CA GLN A 930 22.79 2.67 -19.74
C GLN A 930 22.28 3.94 -19.03
N ALA A 931 20.97 4.10 -18.90
CA ALA A 931 20.30 5.26 -18.33
C ALA A 931 19.48 4.82 -17.10
N PRO A 932 20.05 4.88 -15.88
CA PRO A 932 19.36 4.39 -14.69
C PRO A 932 18.02 5.09 -14.43
N LYS A 933 17.96 6.42 -14.63
CA LYS A 933 16.71 7.21 -14.58
C LYS A 933 15.83 7.06 -15.83
N GLY A 934 16.29 6.38 -16.88
CA GLY A 934 15.53 6.13 -18.09
C GLY A 934 14.61 4.91 -17.99
N LEU A 935 14.88 3.99 -17.06
CA LEU A 935 14.03 2.83 -16.77
C LEU A 935 12.98 3.21 -15.72
N HIS A 936 11.74 2.76 -15.89
CA HIS A 936 10.65 3.12 -14.99
C HIS A 936 10.90 2.69 -13.53
N ASN A 937 10.63 3.58 -12.56
CA ASN A 937 10.98 3.38 -11.15
C ASN A 937 10.35 2.11 -10.54
N GLN A 938 9.11 1.75 -10.91
CA GLN A 938 8.48 0.51 -10.44
C GLN A 938 9.15 -0.74 -11.01
N VAL A 939 9.75 -0.69 -12.20
CA VAL A 939 10.52 -1.82 -12.76
C VAL A 939 11.84 -1.96 -11.99
N VAL A 940 12.52 -0.84 -11.73
CA VAL A 940 13.77 -0.80 -10.95
C VAL A 940 13.55 -1.25 -9.49
N GLY A 941 12.47 -0.77 -8.85
CA GLY A 941 12.17 -1.09 -7.45
C GLY A 941 11.85 -2.56 -7.20
N ASN A 942 11.27 -3.24 -8.19
CA ASN A 942 11.01 -4.68 -8.14
C ASN A 942 12.26 -5.54 -8.43
N ALA A 943 13.34 -4.97 -8.97
CA ALA A 943 14.61 -5.66 -9.16
C ALA A 943 15.44 -5.64 -7.87
N MET A 944 15.48 -6.79 -7.19
CA MET A 944 16.19 -6.92 -5.91
C MET A 944 17.70 -7.01 -6.08
N THR A 945 18.17 -7.69 -7.12
CA THR A 945 19.60 -7.74 -7.44
C THR A 945 19.94 -6.60 -8.39
N GLN A 946 20.89 -5.73 -8.04
CA GLN A 946 21.26 -4.59 -8.87
C GLN A 946 22.77 -4.52 -9.08
N PHE A 947 23.19 -4.34 -10.31
CA PHE A 947 24.59 -4.17 -10.70
C PHE A 947 24.82 -2.74 -11.19
N PHE A 948 25.88 -2.11 -10.71
CA PHE A 948 26.30 -0.76 -11.04
C PHE A 948 27.71 -0.82 -11.63
N GLY A 949 27.79 -0.75 -12.96
CA GLY A 949 29.05 -0.72 -13.69
C GLY A 949 29.51 0.69 -14.00
N ARG A 950 30.65 0.82 -14.68
CA ARG A 950 31.21 2.14 -15.02
C ARG A 950 30.20 3.02 -15.77
N LEU A 951 30.01 4.25 -15.29
CA LEU A 951 29.19 5.30 -15.91
C LEU A 951 30.00 6.59 -16.03
N ASN A 952 29.88 7.27 -17.17
CA ASN A 952 30.73 8.43 -17.49
C ASN A 952 29.97 9.77 -17.36
N SER A 953 28.64 9.78 -17.52
CA SER A 953 27.85 11.00 -17.42
C SER A 953 27.54 11.35 -15.96
N PRO A 954 27.80 12.59 -15.50
CA PRO A 954 27.46 13.02 -14.14
C PRO A 954 26.00 12.76 -13.75
N ALA A 955 25.06 12.93 -14.69
CA ALA A 955 23.64 12.67 -14.45
C ALA A 955 23.35 11.18 -14.23
N GLN A 956 24.00 10.30 -15.00
CA GLN A 956 23.88 8.85 -14.83
C GLN A 956 24.56 8.36 -13.55
N ILE A 957 25.72 8.94 -13.20
CA ILE A 957 26.45 8.66 -11.96
C ILE A 957 25.60 9.06 -10.75
N ALA A 958 24.99 10.25 -10.77
CA ALA A 958 24.11 10.70 -9.71
C ALA A 958 22.89 9.78 -9.55
N ALA A 959 22.28 9.38 -10.67
CA ALA A 959 21.16 8.44 -10.69
C ALA A 959 21.53 7.05 -10.14
N ALA A 960 22.66 6.49 -10.57
CA ALA A 960 23.14 5.20 -10.06
C ALA A 960 23.46 5.26 -8.56
N ASN A 961 24.04 6.37 -8.09
CA ASN A 961 24.30 6.58 -6.66
C ASN A 961 23.02 6.71 -5.83
N GLU A 962 21.99 7.35 -6.36
CA GLU A 962 20.67 7.44 -5.73
C GLU A 962 20.05 6.05 -5.55
N LEU A 963 20.07 5.24 -6.62
CA LEU A 963 19.58 3.85 -6.58
C LEU A 963 20.40 2.96 -5.63
N ALA A 964 21.72 3.07 -5.64
CA ALA A 964 22.59 2.28 -4.77
C ALA A 964 22.43 2.65 -3.28
N ARG A 965 22.24 3.96 -2.97
CA ARG A 965 21.96 4.42 -1.60
C ARG A 965 20.69 3.82 -1.05
N ALA A 966 19.63 3.71 -1.86
CA ALA A 966 18.39 3.02 -1.49
C ALA A 966 18.60 1.51 -1.22
N LYS A 967 19.72 0.93 -1.67
CA LYS A 967 20.12 -0.46 -1.42
C LYS A 967 21.22 -0.60 -0.36
N GLY A 968 21.49 0.45 0.41
CA GLY A 968 22.31 0.40 1.62
C GLY A 968 23.76 0.87 1.48
N SER A 969 24.24 1.32 0.31
CA SER A 969 25.57 1.93 0.19
C SER A 969 25.74 2.83 -1.05
N PRO A 970 26.43 3.98 -0.96
CA PRO A 970 26.78 4.77 -2.14
C PRO A 970 27.86 4.08 -2.99
N VAL A 971 27.84 4.33 -4.30
CA VAL A 971 28.85 3.83 -5.24
C VAL A 971 29.95 4.87 -5.40
N ALA A 972 30.85 4.94 -4.41
CA ALA A 972 32.05 5.79 -4.53
C ALA A 972 32.85 5.35 -5.77
N ASP A 973 33.34 6.32 -6.55
CA ASP A 973 34.21 6.05 -7.70
C ASP A 973 33.63 5.16 -8.83
N ILE A 974 32.32 5.15 -9.05
CA ILE A 974 31.69 4.41 -10.18
C ILE A 974 32.30 4.76 -11.55
N SER A 975 32.83 5.97 -11.73
CA SER A 975 33.50 6.40 -12.97
C SER A 975 34.90 5.80 -13.16
N ARG A 976 35.53 5.30 -12.09
CA ARG A 976 36.88 4.70 -12.09
C ARG A 976 36.88 3.19 -12.19
N LEU A 977 35.70 2.54 -12.12
CA LEU A 977 35.58 1.10 -12.29
C LEU A 977 36.21 0.63 -13.60
N GLU A 978 36.96 -0.46 -13.54
CA GLU A 978 37.51 -1.09 -14.74
C GLU A 978 36.41 -1.83 -15.51
N ARG A 979 36.72 -2.24 -16.75
CA ARG A 979 35.82 -3.07 -17.55
C ARG A 979 35.56 -4.39 -16.80
N ALA A 980 34.31 -4.86 -16.83
CA ALA A 980 33.86 -6.07 -16.13
C ALA A 980 33.92 -6.00 -14.60
N GLN A 981 34.14 -4.82 -14.02
CA GLN A 981 33.92 -4.57 -12.59
C GLN A 981 32.59 -3.88 -12.34
N PHE A 982 31.87 -4.37 -11.34
CA PHE A 982 30.55 -3.85 -10.97
C PHE A 982 30.47 -3.76 -9.45
N TYR A 983 29.71 -2.80 -8.95
CA TYR A 983 29.12 -2.96 -7.63
C TYR A 983 27.84 -3.75 -7.75
N VAL A 984 27.67 -4.77 -6.94
CA VAL A 984 26.47 -5.60 -6.87
C VAL A 984 25.81 -5.44 -5.52
N ALA A 985 24.50 -5.25 -5.53
CA ALA A 985 23.64 -5.23 -4.36
C ALA A 985 22.67 -6.41 -4.45
N GLY A 986 22.60 -7.22 -3.39
CA GLY A 986 21.65 -8.34 -3.30
C GLY A 986 21.34 -8.71 -1.85
N GLU A 987 20.18 -9.29 -1.61
CA GLU A 987 19.69 -9.64 -0.26
C GLU A 987 20.61 -10.65 0.46
N ALA A 988 21.22 -11.58 -0.27
CA ALA A 988 22.04 -12.66 0.29
C ALA A 988 23.47 -12.23 0.65
N PHE A 989 24.06 -11.27 -0.07
CA PHE A 989 25.48 -10.92 0.03
C PHE A 989 25.74 -9.43 0.26
N GLY A 990 24.69 -8.61 0.38
CA GLY A 990 24.78 -7.18 0.60
C GLY A 990 25.38 -6.43 -0.58
N PHE A 991 26.07 -5.32 -0.29
CA PHE A 991 26.72 -4.47 -1.28
C PHE A 991 28.21 -4.82 -1.42
N ARG A 992 28.65 -5.25 -2.61
CA ARG A 992 30.03 -5.70 -2.87
C ARG A 992 30.54 -5.16 -4.20
N GLN A 993 31.84 -4.87 -4.30
CA GLN A 993 32.50 -4.65 -5.60
C GLN A 993 33.00 -5.99 -6.13
N VAL A 994 32.57 -6.38 -7.33
CA VAL A 994 32.86 -7.68 -7.94
C VAL A 994 33.50 -7.53 -9.32
N ALA A 995 34.47 -8.39 -9.61
CA ALA A 995 34.96 -8.65 -10.95
C ALA A 995 34.16 -9.81 -11.55
N THR A 996 33.47 -9.54 -12.65
CA THR A 996 32.60 -10.52 -13.33
C THR A 996 33.40 -11.31 -14.36
N PRO A 997 33.17 -12.63 -14.50
CA PRO A 997 33.88 -13.43 -15.49
C PRO A 997 33.40 -13.08 -16.90
N LEU A 998 34.23 -13.41 -17.89
CA LEU A 998 33.86 -13.27 -19.29
C LEU A 998 32.76 -14.30 -19.66
N CYS A 999 31.96 -13.99 -20.68
CA CYS A 999 30.93 -14.90 -21.20
C CYS A 999 31.54 -16.15 -21.88
N LEU A 1000 30.76 -17.23 -21.88
CA LEU A 1000 31.11 -18.53 -22.45
C LEU A 1000 30.92 -18.57 -23.98
N SER A 1001 30.01 -17.74 -24.51
CA SER A 1001 29.78 -17.56 -25.95
C SER A 1001 30.60 -16.41 -26.54
N HIS A 1002 30.88 -16.49 -27.84
CA HIS A 1002 31.71 -15.54 -28.56
C HIS A 1002 31.14 -14.12 -28.54
N HIS A 1003 31.94 -13.16 -28.06
CA HIS A 1003 31.58 -11.74 -27.99
C HIS A 1003 32.68 -10.84 -28.58
N PRO A 1004 32.62 -10.54 -29.90
CA PRO A 1004 33.54 -9.62 -30.53
C PRO A 1004 33.15 -8.15 -30.30
N ALA A 1005 34.03 -7.23 -30.70
CA ALA A 1005 33.83 -5.80 -30.50
C ALA A 1005 32.73 -5.15 -31.36
N SER A 1006 32.14 -5.88 -32.31
CA SER A 1006 31.12 -5.35 -33.23
C SER A 1006 29.88 -6.25 -33.30
N PRO A 1007 28.67 -5.66 -33.33
CA PRO A 1007 27.42 -6.39 -33.47
C PRO A 1007 27.34 -7.09 -34.83
N LEU A 1008 26.41 -8.04 -34.95
CA LEU A 1008 26.11 -8.68 -36.24
C LEU A 1008 25.46 -7.70 -37.21
N ARG A 1009 25.79 -7.82 -38.50
CA ARG A 1009 25.04 -7.19 -39.59
C ARG A 1009 23.70 -7.89 -39.79
N LEU A 1010 22.72 -7.18 -40.34
CA LEU A 1010 21.39 -7.73 -40.65
C LEU A 1010 21.46 -9.07 -41.39
N GLU A 1011 22.29 -9.17 -42.42
CA GLU A 1011 22.44 -10.41 -43.22
C GLU A 1011 22.95 -11.59 -42.38
N GLU A 1012 23.86 -11.34 -41.43
CA GLU A 1012 24.43 -12.35 -40.56
C GLU A 1012 23.44 -12.82 -39.49
N VAL A 1013 22.55 -11.94 -39.02
CA VAL A 1013 21.43 -12.29 -38.13
C VAL A 1013 20.40 -13.15 -38.88
N LEU A 1014 20.04 -12.76 -40.11
CA LEU A 1014 19.10 -13.53 -40.94
C LEU A 1014 19.66 -14.89 -41.37
N ALA A 1015 20.98 -15.02 -41.54
CA ALA A 1015 21.62 -16.30 -41.81
C ALA A 1015 21.50 -17.23 -40.59
N ARG A 1016 21.84 -16.75 -39.38
CA ARG A 1016 21.69 -17.53 -38.14
C ARG A 1016 20.27 -18.00 -37.88
N ALA A 1017 19.30 -17.12 -38.09
CA ALA A 1017 17.89 -17.46 -37.94
C ALA A 1017 17.42 -18.58 -38.91
N ARG A 1018 18.12 -18.76 -40.05
CA ARG A 1018 17.85 -19.82 -41.04
C ARG A 1018 18.59 -21.11 -40.73
N ASP A 1019 19.88 -21.03 -40.38
CA ASP A 1019 20.76 -22.20 -40.20
C ASP A 1019 20.32 -23.13 -39.05
N GLU A 1020 19.46 -22.64 -38.14
CA GLU A 1020 18.88 -23.44 -37.03
C GLU A 1020 17.50 -24.05 -37.37
N ALA A 1021 16.95 -23.76 -38.57
CA ALA A 1021 15.60 -24.18 -38.99
C ALA A 1021 15.60 -25.43 -39.90
N GLU A 1022 16.77 -25.85 -40.38
CA GLU A 1022 17.04 -27.18 -40.96
C GLU A 1022 17.52 -28.14 -39.88
#